data_AF-A0A2V2GI57-F1
#
_entry.id   AF-A0A2V2GI57-F1
#
_cell.length_a   1.000
_cell.length_b   1.000
_cell.length_c   1.000
_cell.angle_alpha   90.00
_cell.angle_beta   90.00
_cell.angle_gamma   90.00
#
_symmetry.space_group_name_H-M   'P 1'
#
loop_
_entity.id
_entity.type
_entity.pdbx_description
1 polymer ?
#
loop_
_entity_poly.entity_id
_entity_poly.type
_entity_poly.pdbx_seq_one_letter_code
_entity_poly.pdbx_strand_id
1 'polypeptide(L)'
;MKTEDYSLIIKYLGIDDDASISSEECGEKTIYLTGTNAVSRKEYNYLIFCYDNNHKFNIKEYNTVKEKTKTYAFYTLIFIFDNLDQETFQYYEEYDKSTSRQKKVISEIFEKKVSVYRDKRLIDIMVDDGINYLEYKKFDGLKGYIYNVSFFELKKLFVVCGSDLFKQNVRLGVKSDSPEKRKLVSSFEKYVKVGFYNNIIGEFRIEEQEIKQYIMEDLQLFEEDLDLTNATEFWFKHNGVTIFVDDNQLNVIDTIIRLQSEKVSVINGAQTMTNLYKLLYENRYCLKKMYNAKEFEFIQKKYPTIGLFDKFLGDVINKICREIYIKTVFIVGDICYVTGISDGLNTHLPISEMDLLATGDNTYKINKMLEPYHIRIIKSGEYEDDRNISILEFVKYYKIIKGKPGASKNLNKNDIDKILNSIVENSNKEWILKIEAVINADIWWKNNYRGKKSTTQDELEDKICRYGRNYFLSYASLINEEDDFDNAYNNFVKLIKESELEINLDAFKKDELFDDIKNIYIQKGTKNNQNDIKKDLQNKLQGNLIGKFNQNANEIIKEIFDSLQLALQDFRIIRTDENNIPFENFSFSSKSFIELCNQNNKYPDYEDSLFCKEIKKKRNFIILKMKNDEIRKVQVLFDVSFEGYSNEAKNVYQKTINAFQNGDEMAFPRISDDLGFHVRPHALSSQDTIIFTNGKEITKRSFWANKNIIQDIINSKS
;
A
#
# COMPACT_ATOMS: atom_id res chain seq x y z
N MET A 1 10.68 23.84 -4.75
CA MET A 1 9.58 23.91 -3.76
C MET A 1 9.82 25.07 -2.79
N LYS A 2 8.79 25.68 -2.18
CA LYS A 2 9.00 26.75 -1.18
C LYS A 2 9.50 26.16 0.15
N THR A 3 10.36 26.87 0.88
CA THR A 3 10.89 26.44 2.20
C THR A 3 9.79 26.17 3.23
N GLU A 4 8.68 26.92 3.13
CA GLU A 4 7.49 26.76 3.97
C GLU A 4 6.79 25.41 3.71
N ASP A 5 6.71 24.96 2.45
CA ASP A 5 6.13 23.65 2.10
C ASP A 5 6.98 22.52 2.68
N TYR A 6 8.31 22.64 2.62
CA TYR A 6 9.22 21.66 3.22
C TYR A 6 8.98 21.54 4.73
N SER A 7 8.93 22.66 5.43
CA SER A 7 8.70 22.71 6.88
C SER A 7 7.33 22.16 7.27
N LEU A 8 6.30 22.45 6.46
CA LEU A 8 4.95 21.91 6.62
C LEU A 8 4.93 20.39 6.48
N ILE A 9 5.65 19.84 5.49
CA ILE A 9 5.77 18.40 5.25
C ILE A 9 6.45 17.71 6.43
N ILE A 10 7.61 18.22 6.88
CA ILE A 10 8.35 17.65 8.02
C ILE A 10 7.46 17.61 9.27
N LYS A 11 6.78 18.73 9.59
CA LYS A 11 5.84 18.81 10.71
C LYS A 11 4.67 17.85 10.55
N TYR A 12 4.07 17.79 9.37
CA TYR A 12 2.90 16.95 9.09
C TYR A 12 3.22 15.46 9.21
N LEU A 13 4.37 15.05 8.67
CA LEU A 13 4.82 13.67 8.66
C LEU A 13 5.43 13.22 10.00
N GLY A 14 5.61 14.15 10.94
CA GLY A 14 6.24 13.87 12.22
C GLY A 14 7.64 13.27 12.03
N ILE A 15 8.39 13.80 11.05
CA ILE A 15 9.77 13.38 10.83
C ILE A 15 10.60 13.98 11.97
N ASP A 16 11.29 13.13 12.71
CA ASP A 16 12.07 13.52 13.89
C ASP A 16 13.26 14.42 13.51
N ASP A 17 13.65 15.31 14.42
CA ASP A 17 14.77 16.24 14.22
C ASP A 17 16.12 15.51 14.00
N ASP A 18 16.25 14.28 14.49
CA ASP A 18 17.43 13.42 14.32
C ASP A 18 17.43 12.63 12.99
N ALA A 19 16.48 12.90 12.09
CA ALA A 19 16.42 12.26 10.78
C ALA A 19 17.37 12.92 9.77
N SER A 20 18.21 12.10 9.14
CA SER A 20 18.96 12.52 7.96
C SER A 20 18.06 12.43 6.74
N ILE A 21 17.65 13.58 6.18
CA ILE A 21 16.72 13.66 5.06
C ILE A 21 17.45 14.17 3.80
N SER A 22 17.21 13.51 2.68
CA SER A 22 17.56 13.97 1.33
C SER A 22 16.30 14.16 0.49
N SER A 23 16.37 15.07 -0.48
CA SER A 23 15.28 15.32 -1.42
C SER A 23 15.80 15.40 -2.84
N GLU A 24 15.09 14.78 -3.77
CA GLU A 24 15.36 14.82 -5.21
C GLU A 24 14.16 15.43 -5.95
N GLU A 25 14.40 16.34 -6.89
CA GLU A 25 13.34 16.88 -7.76
C GLU A 25 13.06 15.91 -8.92
N CYS A 26 11.85 15.35 -8.96
CA CYS A 26 11.47 14.34 -9.97
C CYS A 26 10.58 14.92 -11.09
N GLY A 27 10.09 16.15 -10.91
CA GLY A 27 9.20 16.84 -11.83
C GLY A 27 9.01 18.29 -11.40
N GLU A 28 8.19 19.04 -12.14
CA GLU A 28 7.85 20.39 -11.74
C GLU A 28 7.08 20.34 -10.41
N LYS A 29 7.56 21.07 -9.39
CA LYS A 29 7.00 21.08 -8.03
C LYS A 29 6.76 19.68 -7.42
N THR A 30 7.57 18.70 -7.83
CA THR A 30 7.46 17.33 -7.39
C THR A 30 8.78 16.86 -6.81
N ILE A 31 8.74 16.34 -5.58
CA ILE A 31 9.94 15.94 -4.83
C ILE A 31 9.78 14.52 -4.34
N TYR A 32 10.83 13.73 -4.52
CA TYR A 32 11.01 12.48 -3.81
C TYR A 32 11.86 12.75 -2.56
N LEU A 33 11.29 12.49 -1.38
CA LEU A 33 11.93 12.71 -0.09
C LEU A 33 12.27 11.35 0.53
N THR A 34 13.55 11.18 0.85
CA THR A 34 14.08 9.98 1.50
C THR A 34 14.80 10.35 2.78
N GLY A 35 14.75 9.49 3.78
CA GLY A 35 15.52 9.72 4.99
C GLY A 35 15.51 8.57 5.96
N THR A 36 16.35 8.67 6.98
CA THR A 36 16.40 7.68 8.05
C THR A 36 16.59 8.38 9.38
N ASN A 37 15.77 8.04 10.37
CA ASN A 37 15.99 8.48 11.75
C ASN A 37 17.23 7.76 12.32
N ALA A 38 18.21 8.53 12.84
CA ALA A 38 19.46 7.98 13.35
C ALA A 38 19.32 7.05 14.57
N VAL A 39 18.27 7.25 15.37
CA VAL A 39 18.00 6.52 16.63
C VAL A 39 17.06 5.33 16.39
N SER A 40 15.91 5.57 15.76
CA SER A 40 14.90 4.54 15.54
C SER A 40 15.17 3.66 14.32
N ARG A 41 16.12 4.07 13.46
CA ARG A 41 16.38 3.50 12.12
C ARG A 41 15.14 3.45 11.23
N LYS A 42 14.13 4.26 11.52
CA LYS A 42 12.92 4.38 10.70
C LYS A 42 13.28 5.01 9.37
N GLU A 43 12.91 4.35 8.28
CA GLU A 43 13.03 4.88 6.92
C GLU A 43 11.80 5.71 6.55
N TYR A 44 12.04 6.76 5.78
CA TYR A 44 11.06 7.70 5.27
C TYR A 44 11.18 7.72 3.75
N ASN A 45 10.14 7.32 3.02
CA ASN A 45 10.11 7.37 1.56
C ASN A 45 8.78 7.98 1.10
N TYR A 46 8.84 9.21 0.57
CA TYR A 46 7.67 9.99 0.21
C TYR A 46 7.79 10.55 -1.20
N LEU A 47 6.74 10.42 -1.99
CA LEU A 47 6.62 11.12 -3.26
C LEU A 47 5.61 12.26 -3.11
N ILE A 48 6.10 13.49 -3.18
CA ILE A 48 5.37 14.69 -2.80
C ILE A 48 5.12 15.56 -4.03
N PHE A 49 3.85 15.84 -4.29
CA PHE A 49 3.40 16.77 -5.33
C PHE A 49 2.86 18.05 -4.70
N CYS A 50 3.38 19.20 -5.11
CA CYS A 50 2.97 20.49 -4.57
C CYS A 50 2.12 21.25 -5.60
N TYR A 51 0.81 21.30 -5.37
CA TYR A 51 -0.12 21.99 -6.24
C TYR A 51 -0.48 23.38 -5.71
N ASP A 52 -0.75 24.30 -6.63
CA ASP A 52 -1.30 25.63 -6.37
C ASP A 52 -2.18 26.08 -7.55
N ASN A 53 -2.59 27.35 -7.57
CA ASN A 53 -3.44 27.86 -8.65
C ASN A 53 -2.74 27.89 -10.03
N ASN A 54 -1.41 27.92 -10.06
CA ASN A 54 -0.61 27.98 -11.29
C ASN A 54 -0.10 26.60 -11.73
N HIS A 55 0.02 25.66 -10.79
CA HIS A 55 0.49 24.30 -11.03
C HIS A 55 -0.57 23.32 -10.54
N LYS A 56 -1.36 22.81 -11.48
CA LYS A 56 -2.54 21.97 -11.23
C LYS A 56 -2.25 20.50 -11.50
N PHE A 57 -2.96 19.60 -10.82
CA PHE A 57 -2.90 18.18 -11.07
C PHE A 57 -3.14 17.84 -12.55
N ASN A 58 -2.27 17.00 -13.10
CA ASN A 58 -2.32 16.53 -14.47
C ASN A 58 -1.97 15.03 -14.52
N ILE A 59 -2.84 14.20 -15.11
CA ILE A 59 -2.64 12.75 -15.07
C ILE A 59 -1.43 12.30 -15.90
N LYS A 60 -1.06 13.04 -16.96
CA LYS A 60 0.09 12.70 -17.79
C LYS A 60 1.38 12.97 -17.04
N GLU A 61 1.49 14.14 -16.41
CA GLU A 61 2.63 14.49 -15.57
C GLU A 61 2.80 13.49 -14.43
N TYR A 62 1.71 13.18 -13.71
CA TYR A 62 1.73 12.18 -12.65
C TYR A 62 2.28 10.83 -13.15
N ASN A 63 1.81 10.34 -14.31
CA ASN A 63 2.31 9.09 -14.88
C ASN A 63 3.78 9.19 -15.31
N THR A 64 4.22 10.33 -15.85
CA THR A 64 5.63 10.56 -16.19
C THR A 64 6.51 10.51 -14.94
N VAL A 65 6.11 11.19 -13.86
CA VAL A 65 6.82 11.11 -12.58
C VAL A 65 6.78 9.69 -12.03
N LYS A 66 5.62 9.01 -12.09
CA LYS A 66 5.47 7.63 -11.60
C LYS A 66 6.41 6.65 -12.30
N GLU A 67 6.58 6.78 -13.62
CA GLU A 67 7.53 5.95 -14.36
C GLU A 67 8.98 6.31 -14.01
N LYS A 68 9.33 7.61 -13.87
CA LYS A 68 10.66 8.04 -13.40
C LYS A 68 10.97 7.55 -11.98
N THR A 69 9.95 7.45 -11.14
CA THR A 69 10.06 7.08 -9.72
C THR A 69 9.89 5.57 -9.49
N LYS A 70 9.72 4.78 -10.56
CA LYS A 70 9.41 3.34 -10.49
C LYS A 70 10.54 2.50 -9.89
N THR A 71 11.77 3.00 -9.92
CA THR A 71 12.95 2.32 -9.38
C THR A 71 13.26 2.69 -7.95
N TYR A 72 12.59 3.69 -7.38
CA TYR A 72 12.68 3.95 -5.96
C TYR A 72 11.93 2.85 -5.17
N ALA A 73 12.29 2.69 -3.89
CA ALA A 73 11.56 1.83 -2.97
C ALA A 73 10.09 2.25 -2.83
N PHE A 74 9.26 1.40 -2.21
CA PHE A 74 7.88 1.75 -1.87
C PHE A 74 7.82 3.13 -1.20
N TYR A 75 6.89 3.98 -1.66
CA TYR A 75 6.74 5.34 -1.15
C TYR A 75 5.28 5.64 -0.80
N THR A 76 5.12 6.54 0.17
CA THR A 76 3.81 7.14 0.47
C THR A 76 3.59 8.37 -0.42
N LEU A 77 2.44 8.41 -1.09
CA LEU A 77 2.08 9.50 -1.98
C LEU A 77 1.47 10.67 -1.19
N ILE A 78 2.03 11.87 -1.33
CA ILE A 78 1.58 13.08 -0.62
C ILE A 78 1.26 14.17 -1.62
N PHE A 79 0.05 14.71 -1.58
CA PHE A 79 -0.29 15.91 -2.36
C PHE A 79 -0.51 17.10 -1.41
N ILE A 80 0.08 18.23 -1.77
CA ILE A 80 -0.07 19.48 -1.04
C ILE A 80 -0.97 20.40 -1.83
N PHE A 81 -2.01 20.88 -1.16
CA PHE A 81 -2.94 21.88 -1.68
C PHE A 81 -3.02 23.05 -0.70
N ASP A 82 -3.59 24.15 -1.14
CA ASP A 82 -3.88 25.29 -0.27
C ASP A 82 -5.00 24.91 0.72
N ASN A 83 -6.03 24.22 0.25
CA ASN A 83 -7.16 23.71 1.05
C ASN A 83 -7.95 22.63 0.28
N LEU A 84 -8.95 22.05 0.93
CA LEU A 84 -9.81 21.00 0.36
C LEU A 84 -10.59 21.45 -0.88
N ASP A 85 -11.02 22.73 -0.93
CA ASP A 85 -11.76 23.27 -2.08
C ASP A 85 -10.87 23.25 -3.35
N GLN A 86 -9.59 23.63 -3.23
CA GLN A 86 -8.62 23.55 -4.33
C GLN A 86 -8.37 22.11 -4.78
N GLU A 87 -8.16 21.18 -3.83
CA GLU A 87 -8.01 19.76 -4.15
C GLU A 87 -9.21 19.23 -4.93
N THR A 88 -10.42 19.52 -4.43
CA THR A 88 -11.68 19.08 -5.02
C THR A 88 -11.82 19.64 -6.44
N PHE A 89 -11.45 20.91 -6.64
CA PHE A 89 -11.47 21.53 -7.96
C PHE A 89 -10.53 20.87 -8.95
N GLN A 90 -9.28 20.63 -8.55
CA GLN A 90 -8.30 19.99 -9.42
C GLN A 90 -8.67 18.54 -9.75
N TYR A 91 -9.26 17.80 -8.80
CA TYR A 91 -9.79 16.45 -9.04
C TYR A 91 -10.81 16.44 -10.18
N TYR A 92 -11.88 17.24 -10.07
CA TYR A 92 -12.96 17.22 -11.07
C TYR A 92 -12.53 17.85 -12.40
N GLU A 93 -11.68 18.89 -12.39
CA GLU A 93 -11.13 19.49 -13.62
C GLU A 93 -10.34 18.46 -14.45
N GLU A 94 -9.50 17.64 -13.80
CA GLU A 94 -8.76 16.57 -14.49
C GLU A 94 -9.68 15.39 -14.86
N TYR A 95 -10.62 15.04 -13.97
CA TYR A 95 -11.55 13.93 -14.17
C TYR A 95 -12.43 14.14 -15.41
N ASP A 96 -13.03 15.31 -15.60
CA ASP A 96 -13.99 15.54 -16.67
C ASP A 96 -13.36 15.52 -18.07
N LYS A 97 -12.13 16.00 -18.23
CA LYS A 97 -11.40 15.96 -19.51
C LYS A 97 -10.74 14.60 -19.81
N SER A 98 -10.84 13.64 -18.89
CA SER A 98 -10.17 12.34 -18.97
C SER A 98 -11.05 11.23 -19.54
N THR A 99 -10.41 10.23 -20.15
CA THR A 99 -11.08 9.00 -20.64
C THR A 99 -11.59 8.14 -19.48
N SER A 100 -12.53 7.21 -19.73
CA SER A 100 -13.06 6.31 -18.69
C SER A 100 -11.98 5.50 -17.96
N ARG A 101 -10.93 5.07 -18.69
CA ARG A 101 -9.79 4.36 -18.09
C ARG A 101 -8.98 5.27 -17.16
N GLN A 102 -8.73 6.51 -17.58
CA GLN A 102 -8.02 7.51 -16.77
C GLN A 102 -8.83 7.95 -15.56
N LYS A 103 -10.15 8.12 -15.70
CA LYS A 103 -11.06 8.47 -14.60
C LYS A 103 -10.92 7.51 -13.42
N LYS A 104 -10.92 6.19 -13.68
CA LYS A 104 -10.69 5.18 -12.65
C LYS A 104 -9.34 5.37 -11.95
N VAL A 105 -8.27 5.59 -12.72
CA VAL A 105 -6.92 5.81 -12.18
C VAL A 105 -6.86 7.09 -11.34
N ILE A 106 -7.49 8.18 -11.78
CA ILE A 106 -7.54 9.46 -11.05
C ILE A 106 -8.25 9.26 -9.71
N SER A 107 -9.40 8.59 -9.69
CA SER A 107 -10.11 8.27 -8.44
C SER A 107 -9.24 7.44 -7.49
N GLU A 108 -8.57 6.40 -7.99
CA GLU A 108 -7.64 5.58 -7.20
C GLU A 108 -6.47 6.40 -6.63
N ILE A 109 -5.89 7.33 -7.40
CA ILE A 109 -4.82 8.21 -6.95
C ILE A 109 -5.31 9.11 -5.80
N PHE A 110 -6.46 9.77 -5.99
CA PHE A 110 -7.00 10.72 -5.01
C PHE A 110 -7.50 10.05 -3.72
N GLU A 111 -7.90 8.79 -3.80
CA GLU A 111 -8.22 7.96 -2.63
C GLU A 111 -6.96 7.46 -1.90
N LYS A 112 -5.89 7.10 -2.63
CA LYS A 112 -4.65 6.55 -2.06
C LYS A 112 -3.75 7.61 -1.42
N LYS A 113 -3.73 8.83 -1.98
CA LYS A 113 -2.83 9.88 -1.53
C LYS A 113 -3.13 10.34 -0.10
N VAL A 114 -2.11 10.85 0.56
CA VAL A 114 -2.24 11.69 1.76
C VAL A 114 -2.35 13.14 1.31
N SER A 115 -3.33 13.88 1.84
CA SER A 115 -3.54 15.29 1.49
C SER A 115 -3.05 16.17 2.63
N VAL A 116 -2.24 17.18 2.28
CA VAL A 116 -1.72 18.17 3.23
C VAL A 116 -2.18 19.56 2.78
N TYR A 117 -2.76 20.33 3.70
CA TYR A 117 -3.26 21.67 3.40
C TYR A 117 -2.36 22.75 4.02
N ARG A 118 -2.09 23.81 3.23
CA ARG A 118 -1.32 24.98 3.69
C ARG A 118 -2.12 25.90 4.59
N ASP A 119 -3.43 26.03 4.36
CA ASP A 119 -4.28 26.87 5.20
C ASP A 119 -4.37 26.25 6.62
N LYS A 120 -3.78 26.93 7.61
CA LYS A 120 -3.79 26.52 9.02
C LYS A 120 -4.11 27.71 9.93
N ARG A 121 -5.16 28.43 9.58
CA ARG A 121 -5.62 29.62 10.32
C ARG A 121 -6.52 29.30 11.51
N LEU A 122 -6.66 30.29 12.40
CA LEU A 122 -7.77 30.37 13.35
C LEU A 122 -9.08 30.48 12.59
N ILE A 123 -10.10 29.75 13.05
CA ILE A 123 -11.40 29.69 12.41
C ILE A 123 -12.45 30.24 13.35
N ASP A 124 -13.18 31.23 12.87
CA ASP A 124 -14.35 31.79 13.54
C ASP A 124 -15.60 31.14 12.94
N ILE A 125 -16.32 30.41 13.79
CA ILE A 125 -17.60 29.78 13.50
C ILE A 125 -18.69 30.67 14.09
N MET A 126 -19.54 31.23 13.22
CA MET A 126 -20.74 31.93 13.65
C MET A 126 -21.80 30.91 14.08
N VAL A 127 -22.39 31.11 15.25
CA VAL A 127 -23.51 30.30 15.75
C VAL A 127 -24.80 31.10 15.73
N ASP A 128 -25.92 30.39 15.64
CA ASP A 128 -27.26 30.96 15.74
C ASP A 128 -27.45 31.67 17.10
N ASP A 129 -28.08 32.83 17.10
CA ASP A 129 -28.35 33.67 18.28
C ASP A 129 -29.64 33.28 19.02
N GLY A 130 -30.34 32.24 18.55
CA GLY A 130 -31.58 31.72 19.13
C GLY A 130 -31.46 30.88 20.42
N ILE A 131 -32.62 30.39 20.89
CA ILE A 131 -32.89 29.77 22.21
C ILE A 131 -32.13 28.44 22.51
N ASN A 132 -31.35 27.89 21.57
CA ASN A 132 -30.69 26.58 21.71
C ASN A 132 -29.21 26.67 22.06
N TYR A 133 -28.88 27.42 23.12
CA TYR A 133 -27.56 27.41 23.75
C TYR A 133 -27.63 26.70 25.10
N LEU A 134 -26.95 25.56 25.20
CA LEU A 134 -26.80 24.82 26.45
C LEU A 134 -25.33 24.57 26.73
N GLU A 135 -24.88 25.04 27.89
CA GLU A 135 -23.57 24.73 28.43
C GLU A 135 -23.67 23.65 29.51
N TYR A 136 -22.81 22.64 29.41
CA TYR A 136 -22.68 21.61 30.41
C TYR A 136 -21.26 21.59 30.97
N LYS A 137 -21.10 22.03 32.23
CA LYS A 137 -19.79 22.16 32.91
C LYS A 137 -19.68 21.32 34.19
N LYS A 138 -20.51 20.27 34.35
CA LYS A 138 -20.66 19.54 35.62
C LYS A 138 -19.61 18.46 35.90
N PHE A 139 -18.74 18.12 34.93
CA PHE A 139 -17.73 17.07 35.10
C PHE A 139 -16.32 17.69 35.09
N ASP A 140 -15.50 17.38 36.09
CA ASP A 140 -14.13 17.91 36.18
C ASP A 140 -13.32 17.48 34.95
N GLY A 141 -12.97 18.45 34.11
CA GLY A 141 -12.17 18.25 32.89
C GLY A 141 -12.97 18.15 31.58
N LEU A 142 -14.31 18.13 31.59
CA LEU A 142 -15.13 18.14 30.38
C LEU A 142 -16.14 19.30 30.35
N LYS A 143 -16.19 20.02 29.23
CA LYS A 143 -17.19 21.08 28.98
C LYS A 143 -17.91 20.81 27.66
N GLY A 144 -19.23 20.80 27.68
CA GLY A 144 -20.07 20.65 26.51
C GLY A 144 -20.77 21.97 26.15
N TYR A 145 -20.81 22.31 24.87
CA TYR A 145 -21.53 23.46 24.34
C TYR A 145 -22.37 23.02 23.14
N ILE A 146 -23.66 23.32 23.17
CA ILE A 146 -24.61 22.91 22.13
C ILE A 146 -25.07 24.16 21.38
N TYR A 147 -24.97 24.12 20.06
CA TYR A 147 -25.37 25.22 19.16
C TYR A 147 -26.01 24.69 17.88
N ASN A 148 -26.82 25.54 17.25
CA ASN A 148 -27.18 25.38 15.85
C ASN A 148 -26.17 26.12 14.98
N VAL A 149 -25.58 25.41 14.03
CA VAL A 149 -24.55 25.95 13.16
C VAL A 149 -24.93 25.64 11.71
N SER A 150 -24.90 26.66 10.86
CA SER A 150 -25.13 26.44 9.43
C SER A 150 -23.99 25.59 8.85
N PHE A 151 -24.29 24.78 7.84
CA PHE A 151 -23.26 24.00 7.16
C PHE A 151 -22.20 24.91 6.52
N PHE A 152 -22.55 26.15 6.17
CA PHE A 152 -21.60 27.16 5.67
C PHE A 152 -20.47 27.43 6.67
N GLU A 153 -20.79 27.55 7.96
CA GLU A 153 -19.83 27.81 9.02
C GLU A 153 -18.99 26.56 9.33
N LEU A 154 -19.62 25.38 9.36
CA LEU A 154 -18.89 24.11 9.52
C LEU A 154 -17.98 23.80 8.32
N LYS A 155 -18.37 24.19 7.10
CA LYS A 155 -17.56 24.04 5.89
C LYS A 155 -16.26 24.83 6.00
N LYS A 156 -16.23 26.00 6.64
CA LYS A 156 -14.98 26.75 6.86
C LYS A 156 -13.95 25.90 7.59
N LEU A 157 -14.38 25.20 8.64
CA LEU A 157 -13.53 24.27 9.37
C LEU A 157 -13.10 23.09 8.50
N PHE A 158 -14.03 22.47 7.79
CA PHE A 158 -13.74 21.30 6.97
C PHE A 158 -12.80 21.59 5.80
N VAL A 159 -12.90 22.77 5.17
CA VAL A 159 -12.05 23.15 4.04
C VAL A 159 -10.58 23.27 4.43
N VAL A 160 -10.31 23.73 5.65
CA VAL A 160 -8.95 23.94 6.18
C VAL A 160 -8.35 22.63 6.69
N CYS A 161 -9.16 21.78 7.31
CA CYS A 161 -8.69 20.52 7.90
C CYS A 161 -8.71 19.32 6.93
N GLY A 162 -9.64 19.30 5.97
CA GLY A 162 -9.99 18.11 5.17
C GLY A 162 -10.12 16.84 6.01
N SER A 163 -9.47 15.74 5.61
CA SER A 163 -9.56 14.45 6.31
C SER A 163 -9.03 14.47 7.74
N ASP A 164 -8.09 15.36 8.05
CA ASP A 164 -7.52 15.48 9.40
C ASP A 164 -8.55 15.95 10.43
N LEU A 165 -9.65 16.56 9.98
CA LEU A 165 -10.78 16.89 10.84
C LEU A 165 -11.35 15.64 11.55
N PHE A 166 -11.12 14.45 11.01
CA PHE A 166 -11.64 13.19 11.56
C PHE A 166 -10.53 12.31 12.16
N LYS A 167 -9.37 12.88 12.50
CA LYS A 167 -8.21 12.13 13.00
C LYS A 167 -8.52 11.33 14.26
N GLN A 168 -9.30 11.88 15.20
CA GLN A 168 -9.75 11.19 16.41
C GLN A 168 -11.09 10.46 16.24
N ASN A 169 -11.68 10.48 15.03
CA ASN A 169 -12.90 9.73 14.77
C ASN A 169 -12.60 8.23 14.66
N VAL A 170 -13.48 7.41 15.22
CA VAL A 170 -13.40 5.94 15.14
C VAL A 170 -13.58 5.43 13.70
N ARG A 171 -14.31 6.15 12.84
CA ARG A 171 -14.53 5.80 11.43
C ARG A 171 -14.34 7.03 10.53
N LEU A 172 -13.70 6.85 9.39
CA LEU A 172 -13.71 7.83 8.30
C LEU A 172 -14.77 7.40 7.31
N GLY A 173 -15.91 8.09 7.20
CA GLY A 173 -16.96 7.87 6.17
C GLY A 173 -17.05 6.45 5.58
N VAL A 174 -17.95 5.59 6.08
CA VAL A 174 -17.98 4.18 5.64
C VAL A 174 -18.40 4.05 4.16
N LYS A 175 -17.64 3.27 3.36
CA LYS A 175 -17.96 2.94 1.96
C LYS A 175 -19.41 2.43 1.81
N SER A 176 -20.03 2.79 0.69
CA SER A 176 -21.49 2.89 0.41
C SER A 176 -22.30 1.58 0.35
N ASP A 177 -21.81 0.50 0.97
CA ASP A 177 -22.31 -0.83 0.62
C ASP A 177 -23.55 -1.26 1.42
N SER A 178 -23.87 -0.60 2.55
CA SER A 178 -25.07 -0.92 3.33
C SER A 178 -26.33 -0.17 2.83
N PRO A 179 -27.51 -0.84 2.76
CA PRO A 179 -28.77 -0.23 2.35
C PRO A 179 -29.17 1.01 3.16
N GLU A 180 -28.91 1.02 4.47
CA GLU A 180 -29.24 2.13 5.37
C GLU A 180 -28.42 3.38 5.03
N LYS A 181 -27.15 3.21 4.63
CA LYS A 181 -26.27 4.31 4.22
C LYS A 181 -26.66 4.88 2.87
N ARG A 182 -27.05 4.03 1.91
CA ARG A 182 -27.58 4.52 0.61
C ARG A 182 -28.83 5.37 0.81
N LYS A 183 -29.72 4.97 1.73
CA LYS A 183 -30.88 5.79 2.12
C LYS A 183 -30.46 7.13 2.73
N LEU A 184 -29.46 7.15 3.62
CA LEU A 184 -28.95 8.39 4.21
C LEU A 184 -28.36 9.34 3.15
N VAL A 185 -27.45 8.85 2.30
CA VAL A 185 -26.84 9.67 1.23
C VAL A 185 -27.90 10.19 0.27
N SER A 186 -28.82 9.33 -0.16
CA SER A 186 -29.95 9.70 -1.01
C SER A 186 -30.82 10.78 -0.36
N SER A 187 -31.03 10.73 0.95
CA SER A 187 -31.79 11.77 1.64
C SER A 187 -31.08 13.13 1.66
N PHE A 188 -29.75 13.17 1.84
CA PHE A 188 -28.97 14.42 1.78
C PHE A 188 -28.95 15.01 0.37
N GLU A 189 -28.83 14.14 -0.62
CA GLU A 189 -28.76 14.51 -2.03
C GLU A 189 -29.99 15.29 -2.50
N LYS A 190 -31.18 14.94 -1.98
CA LYS A 190 -32.42 15.69 -2.28
C LYS A 190 -32.33 17.16 -1.86
N TYR A 191 -31.89 17.48 -0.65
CA TYR A 191 -31.79 18.88 -0.20
C TYR A 191 -30.83 19.69 -1.07
N VAL A 192 -29.70 19.09 -1.46
CA VAL A 192 -28.72 19.74 -2.33
C VAL A 192 -29.31 19.99 -3.71
N LYS A 193 -29.91 18.98 -4.33
CA LYS A 193 -30.49 19.07 -5.68
C LYS A 193 -31.67 20.05 -5.74
N VAL A 194 -32.61 19.99 -4.79
CA VAL A 194 -33.73 20.94 -4.69
C VAL A 194 -33.21 22.36 -4.46
N GLY A 195 -32.17 22.52 -3.63
CA GLY A 195 -31.50 23.80 -3.45
C GLY A 195 -30.92 24.39 -4.74
N PHE A 196 -30.26 23.56 -5.56
CA PHE A 196 -29.77 23.98 -6.88
C PHE A 196 -30.92 24.34 -7.82
N TYR A 197 -31.94 23.49 -7.91
CA TYR A 197 -33.12 23.71 -8.74
C TYR A 197 -33.79 25.05 -8.46
N ASN A 198 -34.12 25.31 -7.19
CA ASN A 198 -34.80 26.55 -6.77
C ASN A 198 -33.96 27.80 -7.07
N ASN A 199 -32.65 27.74 -6.85
CA ASN A 199 -31.75 28.86 -7.13
C ASN A 199 -31.59 29.11 -8.64
N ILE A 200 -31.56 28.07 -9.48
CA ILE A 200 -31.50 28.21 -10.93
C ILE A 200 -32.80 28.83 -11.46
N ILE A 201 -33.96 28.28 -11.07
CA ILE A 201 -35.25 28.83 -11.50
C ILE A 201 -35.40 30.30 -11.09
N GLY A 202 -35.07 30.62 -9.84
CA GLY A 202 -35.14 31.99 -9.34
C GLY A 202 -34.19 32.94 -10.08
N GLU A 203 -32.95 32.52 -10.34
CA GLU A 203 -31.95 33.34 -11.02
C GLU A 203 -32.36 33.69 -12.45
N PHE A 204 -32.93 32.73 -13.18
CA PHE A 204 -33.28 32.90 -14.59
C PHE A 204 -34.74 33.26 -14.82
N ARG A 205 -35.56 33.32 -13.75
CA ARG A 205 -37.02 33.57 -13.81
C ARG A 205 -37.70 32.64 -14.81
N ILE A 206 -37.38 31.36 -14.71
CA ILE A 206 -37.87 30.34 -15.66
C ILE A 206 -39.33 30.08 -15.37
N GLU A 207 -40.21 30.42 -16.31
CA GLU A 207 -41.64 30.11 -16.24
C GLU A 207 -42.02 28.91 -17.12
N GLU A 208 -41.23 28.63 -18.16
CA GLU A 208 -41.47 27.56 -19.13
C GLU A 208 -41.36 26.17 -18.48
N GLN A 209 -42.47 25.42 -18.48
CA GLN A 209 -42.55 24.11 -17.84
C GLN A 209 -41.59 23.07 -18.45
N GLU A 210 -41.35 23.15 -19.77
CA GLU A 210 -40.42 22.28 -20.48
C GLU A 210 -38.97 22.46 -19.99
N ILE A 211 -38.52 23.71 -19.81
CA ILE A 211 -37.19 24.00 -19.25
C ILE A 211 -37.11 23.53 -17.80
N LYS A 212 -38.16 23.77 -16.99
CA LYS A 212 -38.21 23.26 -15.60
C LYS A 212 -38.04 21.74 -15.56
N GLN A 213 -38.71 21.03 -16.46
CA GLN A 213 -38.64 19.57 -16.58
C GLN A 213 -37.22 19.11 -16.96
N TYR A 214 -36.57 19.76 -17.93
CA TYR A 214 -35.19 19.42 -18.29
C TYR A 214 -34.20 19.59 -17.13
N ILE A 215 -34.35 20.67 -16.33
CA ILE A 215 -33.50 20.86 -15.14
C ILE A 215 -33.76 19.76 -14.10
N MET A 216 -35.02 19.36 -13.91
CA MET A 216 -35.36 18.24 -13.01
C MET A 216 -34.77 16.92 -13.48
N GLU A 217 -34.83 16.62 -14.77
CA GLU A 217 -34.27 15.39 -15.35
C GLU A 217 -32.75 15.34 -15.19
N ASP A 218 -32.05 16.45 -15.47
CA ASP A 218 -30.59 16.55 -15.30
C ASP A 218 -30.17 16.42 -13.82
N LEU A 219 -30.97 16.96 -12.90
CA LEU A 219 -30.78 16.79 -11.47
C LEU A 219 -31.31 15.45 -10.95
N GLN A 220 -32.04 14.68 -11.75
CA GLN A 220 -32.73 13.44 -11.33
C GLN A 220 -33.68 13.68 -10.14
N LEU A 221 -34.55 14.68 -10.27
CA LEU A 221 -35.59 15.05 -9.31
C LEU A 221 -36.98 14.66 -9.81
N PHE A 222 -37.89 14.36 -8.88
CA PHE A 222 -39.32 14.20 -9.13
C PHE A 222 -40.10 15.39 -8.55
N GLU A 223 -41.32 15.65 -9.03
CA GLU A 223 -42.15 16.77 -8.53
C GLU A 223 -42.36 16.69 -7.01
N GLU A 224 -42.59 15.48 -6.49
CA GLU A 224 -42.75 15.21 -5.06
C GLU A 224 -41.52 15.65 -4.23
N ASP A 225 -40.32 15.63 -4.79
CA ASP A 225 -39.10 16.04 -4.09
C ASP A 225 -39.10 17.54 -3.79
N LEU A 226 -39.71 18.35 -4.67
CA LEU A 226 -39.81 19.81 -4.51
C LEU A 226 -40.77 20.20 -3.38
N ASP A 227 -41.85 19.44 -3.22
CA ASP A 227 -42.87 19.69 -2.20
C ASP A 227 -42.45 19.19 -0.81
N LEU A 228 -41.67 18.10 -0.76
CA LEU A 228 -41.35 17.38 0.48
C LEU A 228 -39.96 17.65 1.06
N THR A 229 -39.16 18.48 0.39
CA THR A 229 -37.76 18.74 0.77
C THR A 229 -37.51 20.22 1.00
N ASN A 230 -37.47 20.63 2.27
CA ASN A 230 -37.08 21.97 2.68
C ASN A 230 -35.78 21.93 3.48
N ALA A 231 -34.80 22.80 3.16
CA ALA A 231 -33.51 22.87 3.86
C ALA A 231 -33.66 23.04 5.39
N THR A 232 -34.71 23.72 5.84
CA THR A 232 -35.01 23.90 7.27
C THR A 232 -35.42 22.61 7.98
N GLU A 233 -35.95 21.62 7.25
CA GLU A 233 -36.31 20.31 7.81
C GLU A 233 -35.10 19.40 8.05
N PHE A 234 -33.95 19.73 7.45
CA PHE A 234 -32.71 18.97 7.59
C PHE A 234 -32.36 18.76 9.07
N TRP A 235 -32.51 19.82 9.86
CA TRP A 235 -32.24 19.80 11.30
C TRP A 235 -33.06 18.72 12.03
N PHE A 236 -34.32 18.52 11.65
CA PHE A 236 -35.22 17.56 12.31
C PHE A 236 -34.95 16.12 11.85
N LYS A 237 -34.61 15.94 10.58
CA LYS A 237 -34.53 14.63 9.92
C LYS A 237 -33.15 13.96 10.04
N HIS A 238 -32.12 14.69 10.48
CA HIS A 238 -30.73 14.19 10.47
C HIS A 238 -29.96 14.36 11.79
N ASN A 239 -28.91 13.55 11.90
CA ASN A 239 -28.01 13.55 13.04
C ASN A 239 -27.09 14.78 13.03
N GLY A 240 -26.77 15.25 14.24
CA GLY A 240 -25.85 16.34 14.46
C GLY A 240 -24.38 15.98 14.26
N VAL A 241 -23.51 16.95 14.55
CA VAL A 241 -22.06 16.83 14.52
C VAL A 241 -21.51 17.09 15.92
N THR A 242 -20.56 16.27 16.36
CA THR A 242 -19.84 16.50 17.62
C THR A 242 -18.38 16.78 17.33
N ILE A 243 -17.91 17.95 17.74
CA ILE A 243 -16.55 18.45 17.57
C ILE A 243 -15.86 18.40 18.93
N PHE A 244 -14.82 17.59 19.03
CA PHE A 244 -13.91 17.56 20.17
C PHE A 244 -12.83 18.63 20.01
N VAL A 245 -12.48 19.30 21.10
CA VAL A 245 -11.48 20.38 21.16
C VAL A 245 -10.48 20.05 22.26
N ASP A 246 -9.22 19.90 21.86
CA ASP A 246 -8.10 19.57 22.73
C ASP A 246 -7.67 20.79 23.58
N ASP A 247 -7.22 20.53 24.81
CA ASP A 247 -6.46 21.46 25.66
C ASP A 247 -7.15 22.79 26.02
N ASN A 248 -8.47 22.77 26.30
CA ASN A 248 -9.23 23.95 26.76
C ASN A 248 -9.23 25.17 25.80
N GLN A 249 -8.86 25.00 24.53
CA GLN A 249 -8.67 26.13 23.59
C GLN A 249 -9.94 26.64 22.90
N LEU A 250 -11.11 26.43 23.50
CA LEU A 250 -12.36 26.95 22.97
C LEU A 250 -12.62 28.37 23.49
N ASN A 251 -12.52 29.35 22.60
CA ASN A 251 -12.91 30.72 22.91
C ASN A 251 -14.31 30.99 22.35
N VAL A 252 -15.25 31.28 23.24
CA VAL A 252 -16.61 31.69 22.90
C VAL A 252 -16.73 33.19 23.16
N ILE A 253 -17.06 33.96 22.12
CA ILE A 253 -17.24 35.42 22.18
C ILE A 253 -18.60 35.72 21.53
N ASP A 254 -19.60 36.04 22.33
CA ASP A 254 -20.99 36.24 21.90
C ASP A 254 -21.50 35.05 21.04
N THR A 255 -21.72 35.28 19.74
CA THR A 255 -22.18 34.29 18.75
C THR A 255 -21.03 33.72 17.92
N ILE A 256 -19.79 33.84 18.39
CA ILE A 256 -18.58 33.39 17.68
C ILE A 256 -17.86 32.34 18.51
N ILE A 257 -17.60 31.19 17.89
CA ILE A 257 -16.72 30.16 18.41
C ILE A 257 -15.42 30.19 17.63
N ARG A 258 -14.32 30.52 18.32
CA ARG A 258 -12.98 30.58 17.72
C ARG A 258 -12.20 29.30 18.03
N LEU A 259 -11.71 28.66 16.98
CA LEU A 259 -11.03 27.37 17.02
C LEU A 259 -9.68 27.41 16.32
N GLN A 260 -8.73 26.61 16.83
CA GLN A 260 -7.53 26.23 16.10
C GLN A 260 -7.78 24.95 15.31
N SER A 261 -7.63 24.98 13.99
CA SER A 261 -7.88 23.83 13.11
C SER A 261 -7.05 22.60 13.46
N GLU A 262 -5.82 22.77 13.98
CA GLU A 262 -4.95 21.66 14.42
C GLU A 262 -5.40 21.00 15.73
N LYS A 263 -6.26 21.66 16.52
CA LYS A 263 -6.67 21.22 17.87
C LYS A 263 -8.09 20.68 17.97
N VAL A 264 -8.74 20.46 16.82
CA VAL A 264 -10.11 19.97 16.77
C VAL A 264 -10.24 18.66 16.01
N SER A 265 -11.25 17.89 16.36
CA SER A 265 -11.65 16.69 15.62
C SER A 265 -13.16 16.49 15.68
N VAL A 266 -13.79 16.20 14.55
CA VAL A 266 -15.17 15.70 14.50
C VAL A 266 -15.15 14.22 14.92
N ILE A 267 -15.75 13.93 16.07
CA ILE A 267 -15.78 12.59 16.68
C ILE A 267 -17.13 11.88 16.48
N ASN A 268 -18.15 12.61 16.03
CA ASN A 268 -19.45 12.10 15.57
C ASN A 268 -20.01 13.00 14.45
N GLY A 269 -20.75 12.43 13.50
CA GLY A 269 -21.32 13.18 12.37
C GLY A 269 -20.36 13.38 11.18
N ALA A 270 -19.28 12.59 11.08
CA ALA A 270 -18.34 12.67 9.96
C ALA A 270 -19.03 12.49 8.60
N GLN A 271 -19.99 11.56 8.51
CA GLN A 271 -20.76 11.32 7.29
C GLN A 271 -21.60 12.52 6.87
N THR A 272 -22.18 13.26 7.82
CA THR A 272 -22.93 14.49 7.54
C THR A 272 -22.02 15.51 6.86
N MET A 273 -20.83 15.72 7.42
CA MET A 273 -19.84 16.66 6.87
C MET A 273 -19.32 16.24 5.49
N THR A 274 -18.86 14.99 5.35
CA THR A 274 -18.24 14.52 4.11
C THR A 274 -19.24 14.41 2.97
N ASN A 275 -20.45 13.91 3.24
CA ASN A 275 -21.45 13.69 2.18
C ASN A 275 -22.06 15.00 1.70
N LEU A 276 -22.42 15.93 2.59
CA LEU A 276 -22.93 17.25 2.16
C LEU A 276 -21.91 17.97 1.29
N TYR A 277 -20.64 18.02 1.73
CA TYR A 277 -19.57 18.62 0.96
C TYR A 277 -19.43 17.96 -0.42
N LYS A 278 -19.30 16.62 -0.46
CA LYS A 278 -19.13 15.87 -1.70
C LYS A 278 -20.30 16.12 -2.67
N LEU A 279 -21.54 16.01 -2.20
CA LEU A 279 -22.75 16.18 -3.01
C LEU A 279 -22.86 17.58 -3.60
N LEU A 280 -22.52 18.64 -2.85
CA LEU A 280 -22.53 20.02 -3.35
C LEU A 280 -21.60 20.19 -4.55
N TYR A 281 -20.39 19.65 -4.45
CA TYR A 281 -19.41 19.78 -5.52
C TYR A 281 -19.75 18.86 -6.70
N GLU A 282 -20.12 17.60 -6.47
CA GLU A 282 -20.57 16.68 -7.53
C GLU A 282 -21.70 17.30 -8.37
N ASN A 283 -22.73 17.85 -7.73
CA ASN A 283 -23.84 18.49 -8.44
C ASN A 283 -23.40 19.76 -9.17
N ARG A 284 -22.55 20.61 -8.58
CA ARG A 284 -21.97 21.76 -9.30
C ARG A 284 -21.23 21.34 -10.58
N TYR A 285 -20.45 20.26 -10.55
CA TYR A 285 -19.76 19.77 -11.74
C TYR A 285 -20.70 19.18 -12.78
N CYS A 286 -21.72 18.43 -12.37
CA CYS A 286 -22.76 17.96 -13.28
C CYS A 286 -23.48 19.14 -13.97
N LEU A 287 -23.90 20.15 -13.21
CA LEU A 287 -24.61 21.33 -13.71
C LEU A 287 -23.77 22.19 -14.65
N LYS A 288 -22.44 22.21 -14.53
CA LYS A 288 -21.57 22.88 -15.52
C LYS A 288 -21.78 22.37 -16.95
N LYS A 289 -22.17 21.10 -17.11
CA LYS A 289 -22.39 20.49 -18.43
C LYS A 289 -23.61 21.08 -19.14
N MET A 290 -24.58 21.60 -18.39
CA MET A 290 -25.74 22.32 -18.93
C MET A 290 -25.33 23.54 -19.74
N TYR A 291 -24.21 24.20 -19.41
CA TYR A 291 -23.78 25.44 -20.07
C TYR A 291 -23.68 25.30 -21.60
N ASN A 292 -23.32 24.12 -22.11
CA ASN A 292 -23.14 23.86 -23.54
C ASN A 292 -24.34 23.18 -24.21
N ALA A 293 -25.39 22.82 -23.46
CA ALA A 293 -26.56 22.16 -24.00
C ALA A 293 -27.52 23.18 -24.66
N LYS A 294 -28.19 22.76 -25.74
CA LYS A 294 -29.01 23.65 -26.58
C LYS A 294 -30.24 24.17 -25.83
N GLU A 295 -30.78 23.29 -25.01
CA GLU A 295 -31.94 23.49 -24.14
C GLU A 295 -31.69 24.58 -23.08
N PHE A 296 -30.42 24.90 -22.81
CA PHE A 296 -29.99 25.87 -21.80
C PHE A 296 -29.27 27.10 -22.39
N GLU A 297 -29.54 27.47 -23.64
CA GLU A 297 -28.92 28.63 -24.30
C GLU A 297 -29.12 29.94 -23.51
N PHE A 298 -30.18 30.05 -22.72
CA PHE A 298 -30.43 31.20 -21.82
C PHE A 298 -29.31 31.40 -20.78
N ILE A 299 -28.62 30.32 -20.38
CA ILE A 299 -27.48 30.41 -19.46
C ILE A 299 -26.36 31.23 -20.10
N GLN A 300 -26.03 30.95 -21.36
CA GLN A 300 -24.98 31.67 -22.11
C GLN A 300 -25.35 33.14 -22.35
N LYS A 301 -26.64 33.44 -22.53
CA LYS A 301 -27.13 34.82 -22.70
C LYS A 301 -26.90 35.68 -21.46
N LYS A 302 -27.06 35.12 -20.26
CA LYS A 302 -26.86 35.83 -18.99
C LYS A 302 -25.41 35.76 -18.50
N TYR A 303 -24.75 34.63 -18.72
CA TYR A 303 -23.38 34.36 -18.33
C TYR A 303 -22.55 34.05 -19.59
N PRO A 304 -21.89 35.06 -20.20
CA PRO A 304 -21.21 34.89 -21.49
C PRO A 304 -20.02 33.94 -21.48
N THR A 305 -19.53 33.55 -20.29
CA THR A 305 -18.44 32.59 -20.15
C THR A 305 -18.80 31.53 -19.12
N ILE A 306 -18.30 30.31 -19.32
CA ILE A 306 -18.48 29.21 -18.37
C ILE A 306 -17.91 29.55 -16.98
N GLY A 307 -16.87 30.37 -16.90
CA GLY A 307 -16.30 30.82 -15.63
C GLY A 307 -17.24 31.71 -14.82
N LEU A 308 -18.05 32.55 -15.48
CA LEU A 308 -19.07 33.36 -14.79
C LEU A 308 -20.23 32.48 -14.28
N PHE A 309 -20.66 31.51 -15.08
CA PHE A 309 -21.67 30.54 -14.65
C PHE A 309 -21.16 29.67 -13.49
N ASP A 310 -19.90 29.25 -13.53
CA ASP A 310 -19.27 28.50 -12.44
C ASP A 310 -19.21 29.31 -11.14
N LYS A 311 -18.93 30.62 -11.24
CA LYS A 311 -18.98 31.52 -10.09
C LYS A 311 -20.40 31.59 -9.51
N PHE A 312 -21.42 31.71 -10.35
CA PHE A 312 -22.82 31.64 -9.92
C PHE A 312 -23.13 30.34 -9.18
N LEU A 313 -22.73 29.18 -9.71
CA LEU A 313 -22.93 27.90 -9.03
C LEU A 313 -22.21 27.83 -7.66
N GLY A 314 -21.04 28.47 -7.54
CA GLY A 314 -20.36 28.65 -6.25
C GLY A 314 -21.17 29.48 -5.26
N ASP A 315 -21.81 30.56 -5.72
CA ASP A 315 -22.70 31.36 -4.90
C ASP A 315 -23.97 30.59 -4.50
N VAL A 316 -24.51 29.75 -5.39
CA VAL A 316 -25.62 28.83 -5.06
C VAL A 316 -25.22 27.85 -3.95
N ILE A 317 -24.04 27.23 -4.03
CA ILE A 317 -23.52 26.36 -2.94
C ILE A 317 -23.53 27.12 -1.61
N ASN A 318 -23.03 28.36 -1.59
CA ASN A 318 -22.99 29.16 -0.38
C ASN A 318 -24.38 29.45 0.19
N LYS A 319 -25.38 29.69 -0.67
CA LYS A 319 -26.78 29.86 -0.25
C LYS A 319 -27.34 28.58 0.38
N ILE A 320 -27.21 27.45 -0.30
CA ILE A 320 -27.65 26.13 0.19
C ILE A 320 -27.01 25.83 1.56
N CYS A 321 -25.69 26.06 1.68
CA CYS A 321 -24.96 25.81 2.92
C CYS A 321 -25.44 26.67 4.11
N ARG A 322 -25.95 27.89 3.84
CA ARG A 322 -26.47 28.78 4.88
C ARG A 322 -27.87 28.40 5.34
N GLU A 323 -28.66 27.78 4.47
CA GLU A 323 -30.02 27.34 4.76
C GLU A 323 -30.07 26.01 5.54
N ILE A 324 -29.03 25.17 5.39
CA ILE A 324 -28.91 23.89 6.11
C ILE A 324 -28.29 24.13 7.50
N TYR A 325 -29.09 23.95 8.55
CA TYR A 325 -28.62 24.02 9.95
C TYR A 325 -28.41 22.63 10.55
N ILE A 326 -27.32 22.51 11.33
CA ILE A 326 -26.87 21.25 11.93
C ILE A 326 -26.75 21.43 13.45
N LYS A 327 -27.32 20.47 14.20
CA LYS A 327 -27.14 20.32 15.65
C LYS A 327 -25.67 20.07 15.92
N THR A 328 -24.97 21.03 16.53
CA THR A 328 -23.52 20.94 16.74
C THR A 328 -23.20 20.95 18.23
N VAL A 329 -22.42 19.97 18.66
CA VAL A 329 -21.95 19.86 20.05
C VAL A 329 -20.43 20.02 20.06
N PHE A 330 -19.93 21.02 20.78
CA PHE A 330 -18.51 21.17 21.07
C PHE A 330 -18.22 20.54 22.43
N ILE A 331 -17.27 19.62 22.47
CA ILE A 331 -16.78 19.00 23.70
C ILE A 331 -15.33 19.39 23.89
N VAL A 332 -15.03 20.00 25.02
CA VAL A 332 -13.68 20.45 25.39
C VAL A 332 -13.19 19.57 26.52
N GLY A 333 -12.00 18.98 26.37
CA GLY A 333 -11.36 18.17 27.41
C GLY A 333 -10.11 17.46 26.93
N ASP A 334 -9.64 16.49 27.73
CA ASP A 334 -8.47 15.66 27.41
C ASP A 334 -8.79 14.59 26.36
N ILE A 335 -7.85 14.35 25.45
CA ILE A 335 -7.96 13.36 24.37
C ILE A 335 -8.30 11.95 24.87
N CYS A 336 -7.96 11.60 26.12
CA CYS A 336 -8.28 10.30 26.70
C CYS A 336 -9.79 10.00 26.74
N TYR A 337 -10.65 11.03 26.73
CA TYR A 337 -12.10 10.86 26.76
C TYR A 337 -12.73 10.57 25.40
N VAL A 338 -12.01 10.81 24.29
CA VAL A 338 -12.60 10.76 22.94
C VAL A 338 -13.19 9.40 22.62
N THR A 339 -12.46 8.31 22.88
CA THR A 339 -12.91 6.96 22.56
C THR A 339 -14.21 6.60 23.28
N GLY A 340 -14.30 6.88 24.59
CA GLY A 340 -15.51 6.59 25.37
C GLY A 340 -16.71 7.45 24.96
N ILE A 341 -16.48 8.71 24.57
CA ILE A 341 -17.53 9.60 24.05
C ILE A 341 -18.01 9.11 22.68
N SER A 342 -17.10 8.80 21.77
CA SER A 342 -17.45 8.31 20.43
C SER A 342 -18.29 7.04 20.49
N ASP A 343 -17.94 6.09 21.36
CA ASP A 343 -18.70 4.86 21.56
C ASP A 343 -20.15 5.15 22.00
N GLY A 344 -20.32 6.02 23.02
CA GLY A 344 -21.64 6.39 23.54
C GLY A 344 -22.52 7.18 22.55
N LEU A 345 -21.92 7.92 21.60
CA LEU A 345 -22.67 8.78 20.66
C LEU A 345 -23.15 8.07 19.40
N ASN A 346 -22.60 6.92 19.03
CA ASN A 346 -22.87 6.26 17.74
C ASN A 346 -23.95 5.16 17.83
N THR A 347 -25.09 5.45 18.45
CA THR A 347 -26.16 4.46 18.70
C THR A 347 -26.95 4.05 17.45
N HIS A 348 -27.08 4.92 16.44
CA HIS A 348 -27.85 4.65 15.20
C HIS A 348 -27.12 3.75 14.18
N LEU A 349 -25.80 3.83 14.15
CA LEU A 349 -24.91 2.94 13.40
C LEU A 349 -23.82 2.48 14.37
N PRO A 350 -24.12 1.50 15.25
CA PRO A 350 -23.25 1.07 16.34
C PRO A 350 -21.80 0.93 15.88
N ILE A 351 -20.90 1.54 16.64
CA ILE A 351 -19.47 1.27 16.49
C ILE A 351 -19.27 -0.22 16.79
N SER A 352 -18.63 -0.94 15.87
CA SER A 352 -18.32 -2.34 16.13
C SER A 352 -17.05 -2.42 16.96
N GLU A 353 -16.91 -3.49 17.74
CA GLU A 353 -15.69 -3.76 18.49
C GLU A 353 -14.43 -3.67 17.60
N MET A 354 -14.52 -4.08 16.34
CA MET A 354 -13.41 -4.00 15.38
C MET A 354 -12.97 -2.56 15.09
N ASP A 355 -13.91 -1.62 15.06
CA ASP A 355 -13.60 -0.21 14.82
C ASP A 355 -12.88 0.41 16.03
N LEU A 356 -13.30 0.03 17.25
CA LEU A 356 -12.61 0.42 18.48
C LEU A 356 -11.20 -0.14 18.52
N LEU A 357 -11.04 -1.43 18.22
CA LEU A 357 -9.72 -2.07 18.21
C LEU A 357 -8.80 -1.46 17.15
N ALA A 358 -9.31 -1.09 15.97
CA ALA A 358 -8.51 -0.45 14.92
C ALA A 358 -7.98 0.94 15.32
N THR A 359 -8.59 1.60 16.32
CA THR A 359 -8.18 2.91 16.83
C THR A 359 -7.58 2.86 18.24
N GLY A 360 -7.49 1.68 18.84
CA GLY A 360 -6.96 1.48 20.20
C GLY A 360 -5.43 1.51 20.30
N ASP A 361 -4.95 1.59 21.54
CA ASP A 361 -3.52 1.77 21.88
C ASP A 361 -2.61 0.67 21.31
N ASN A 362 -3.06 -0.59 21.32
CA ASN A 362 -2.27 -1.70 20.78
C ASN A 362 -2.06 -1.55 19.28
N THR A 363 -3.12 -1.20 18.54
CA THR A 363 -3.04 -0.96 17.10
C THR A 363 -2.15 0.23 16.81
N TYR A 364 -2.21 1.30 17.61
CA TYR A 364 -1.28 2.42 17.50
C TYR A 364 0.19 2.00 17.66
N LYS A 365 0.49 1.23 18.70
CA LYS A 365 1.85 0.69 18.94
C LYS A 365 2.33 -0.21 17.80
N ILE A 366 1.46 -1.07 17.29
CA ILE A 366 1.75 -1.96 16.16
C ILE A 366 1.99 -1.15 14.89
N ASN A 367 1.16 -0.15 14.59
CA ASN A 367 1.32 0.72 13.44
C ASN A 367 2.66 1.46 13.47
N LYS A 368 3.11 1.93 14.64
CA LYS A 368 4.46 2.50 14.79
C LYS A 368 5.58 1.52 14.42
N MET A 369 5.40 0.22 14.69
CA MET A 369 6.37 -0.80 14.32
C MET A 369 6.36 -1.14 12.83
N LEU A 370 5.18 -1.08 12.19
CA LEU A 370 4.97 -1.40 10.77
C LEU A 370 5.31 -0.26 9.82
N GLU A 371 5.28 0.97 10.30
CA GLU A 371 5.47 2.19 9.51
C GLU A 371 6.75 2.20 8.63
N PRO A 372 7.93 1.74 9.10
CA PRO A 372 9.14 1.68 8.27
C PRO A 372 9.01 0.74 7.06
N TYR A 373 8.06 -0.19 7.09
CA TYR A 373 7.79 -1.15 6.01
C TYR A 373 6.61 -0.71 5.14
N HIS A 374 6.12 0.53 5.32
CA HIS A 374 4.96 1.07 4.61
C HIS A 374 3.69 0.23 4.76
N ILE A 375 3.54 -0.48 5.88
CA ILE A 375 2.35 -1.26 6.22
C ILE A 375 1.59 -0.50 7.30
N ARG A 376 0.27 -0.44 7.18
CA ARG A 376 -0.59 0.22 8.17
C ARG A 376 -1.90 -0.53 8.35
N ILE A 377 -2.27 -0.72 9.61
CA ILE A 377 -3.61 -1.12 10.01
C ILE A 377 -4.50 0.11 9.95
N ILE A 378 -5.51 0.06 9.09
CA ILE A 378 -6.42 1.19 8.84
C ILE A 378 -7.74 1.06 9.61
N LYS A 379 -8.36 2.20 9.89
CA LYS A 379 -9.73 2.25 10.45
C LYS A 379 -10.77 2.19 9.35
N SER A 380 -11.99 1.84 9.72
CA SER A 380 -13.07 1.67 8.74
C SER A 380 -13.34 2.92 7.91
N GLY A 381 -13.36 2.72 6.59
CA GLY A 381 -13.61 3.70 5.55
C GLY A 381 -12.41 4.55 5.11
N GLU A 382 -11.22 4.29 5.66
CA GLU A 382 -9.96 4.61 4.98
C GLU A 382 -9.79 3.75 3.70
N TYR A 383 -8.91 4.18 2.80
CA TYR A 383 -8.60 3.43 1.59
C TYR A 383 -7.79 2.18 1.92
N GLU A 384 -8.31 1.01 1.51
CA GLU A 384 -7.66 -0.29 1.69
C GLU A 384 -6.90 -0.65 0.40
N ASP A 385 -5.63 -1.02 0.55
CA ASP A 385 -4.78 -1.56 -0.52
C ASP A 385 -3.95 -2.74 0.00
N ASP A 386 -2.93 -3.18 -0.74
CA ASP A 386 -2.15 -4.35 -0.35
C ASP A 386 -1.30 -4.15 0.92
N ARG A 387 -1.02 -2.90 1.33
CA ARG A 387 -0.23 -2.59 2.54
C ARG A 387 -1.01 -1.76 3.58
N ASN A 388 -2.08 -1.08 3.18
CA ASN A 388 -3.07 -0.47 4.04
C ASN A 388 -4.21 -1.46 4.27
N ILE A 389 -4.11 -2.26 5.34
CA ILE A 389 -4.96 -3.44 5.55
C ILE A 389 -5.87 -3.26 6.75
N SER A 390 -7.08 -3.84 6.69
CA SER A 390 -7.97 -3.86 7.85
C SER A 390 -7.35 -4.64 9.03
N ILE A 391 -7.76 -4.30 10.25
CA ILE A 391 -7.38 -5.02 11.48
C ILE A 391 -7.63 -6.53 11.38
N LEU A 392 -8.73 -6.92 10.73
CA LEU A 392 -9.10 -8.31 10.55
C LEU A 392 -8.08 -9.04 9.66
N GLU A 393 -7.71 -8.44 8.53
CA GLU A 393 -6.75 -9.05 7.60
C GLU A 393 -5.35 -9.09 8.22
N PHE A 394 -4.95 -8.04 8.96
CA PHE A 394 -3.69 -8.05 9.70
C PHE A 394 -3.59 -9.23 10.69
N VAL A 395 -4.63 -9.45 11.50
CA VAL A 395 -4.63 -10.57 12.47
C VAL A 395 -4.63 -11.92 11.75
N LYS A 396 -5.29 -12.02 10.60
CA LYS A 396 -5.24 -13.22 9.75
C LYS A 396 -3.82 -13.49 9.24
N TYR A 397 -3.11 -12.48 8.77
CA TYR A 397 -1.70 -12.59 8.38
C TYR A 397 -0.83 -12.98 9.58
N TYR A 398 -1.10 -12.41 10.76
CA TYR A 398 -0.37 -12.79 11.97
C TYR A 398 -0.56 -14.27 12.33
N LYS A 399 -1.78 -14.82 12.19
CA LYS A 399 -2.00 -16.27 12.35
C LYS A 399 -1.29 -17.11 11.28
N ILE A 400 -1.26 -16.64 10.03
CA ILE A 400 -0.57 -17.29 8.90
C ILE A 400 0.94 -17.42 9.18
N ILE A 401 1.62 -16.35 9.62
CA ILE A 401 3.06 -16.42 9.95
C ILE A 401 3.37 -17.29 11.18
N LYS A 402 2.36 -17.58 12.01
CA LYS A 402 2.45 -18.55 13.12
C LYS A 402 2.14 -19.97 12.68
N GLY A 403 1.98 -20.22 11.38
CA GLY A 403 1.67 -21.52 10.81
C GLY A 403 0.24 -21.99 11.09
N LYS A 404 -0.71 -21.06 11.25
CA LYS A 404 -2.12 -21.37 11.53
C LYS A 404 -3.09 -20.86 10.45
N PRO A 405 -2.97 -21.32 9.19
CA PRO A 405 -3.79 -20.85 8.07
C PRO A 405 -5.28 -21.21 8.17
N GLY A 406 -5.62 -22.35 8.78
CA GLY A 406 -7.00 -22.78 9.06
C GLY A 406 -7.64 -21.93 10.15
N ALA A 407 -6.95 -21.70 11.26
CA ALA A 407 -7.43 -20.80 12.31
C ALA A 407 -7.49 -19.33 11.85
N SER A 408 -6.65 -18.93 10.89
CA SER A 408 -6.76 -17.63 10.20
C SER A 408 -8.07 -17.53 9.41
N LYS A 409 -8.44 -18.59 8.68
CA LYS A 409 -9.70 -18.64 7.93
C LYS A 409 -10.93 -18.63 8.84
N ASN A 410 -10.86 -19.30 9.98
CA ASN A 410 -11.92 -19.39 10.98
C ASN A 410 -11.71 -18.44 12.17
N LEU A 411 -11.03 -17.30 11.95
CA LEU A 411 -10.70 -16.35 13.03
C LEU A 411 -11.97 -15.89 13.75
N ASN A 412 -12.04 -16.16 15.06
CA ASN A 412 -13.06 -15.60 15.93
C ASN A 412 -12.72 -14.13 16.22
N LYS A 413 -13.68 -13.23 16.00
CA LYS A 413 -13.48 -11.79 16.20
C LYS A 413 -13.15 -11.44 17.66
N ASN A 414 -13.67 -12.20 18.62
CA ASN A 414 -13.43 -11.97 20.04
C ASN A 414 -11.98 -12.24 20.47
N ASP A 415 -11.19 -12.95 19.66
CA ASP A 415 -9.78 -13.24 19.97
C ASP A 415 -8.84 -12.12 19.52
N ILE A 416 -9.32 -11.15 18.73
CA ILE A 416 -8.48 -10.16 18.06
C ILE A 416 -7.72 -9.30 19.08
N ASP A 417 -8.40 -8.76 20.10
CA ASP A 417 -7.76 -7.92 21.10
C ASP A 417 -6.64 -8.67 21.84
N LYS A 418 -6.90 -9.92 22.23
CA LYS A 418 -5.91 -10.79 22.86
C LYS A 418 -4.69 -11.02 21.96
N ILE A 419 -4.91 -11.18 20.65
CA ILE A 419 -3.82 -11.35 19.69
C ILE A 419 -3.01 -10.04 19.57
N LEU A 420 -3.65 -8.89 19.45
CA LEU A 420 -2.96 -7.59 19.39
C LEU A 420 -2.12 -7.33 20.64
N ASN A 421 -2.66 -7.58 21.83
CA ASN A 421 -1.92 -7.51 23.08
C ASN A 421 -0.66 -8.39 23.03
N SER A 422 -0.79 -9.65 22.59
CA SER A 422 0.34 -10.58 22.49
C SER A 422 1.42 -10.17 21.49
N ILE A 423 1.07 -9.39 20.47
CA ILE A 423 2.03 -8.83 19.50
C ILE A 423 2.84 -7.71 20.14
N VAL A 424 2.16 -6.80 20.84
CA VAL A 424 2.80 -5.65 21.51
C VAL A 424 3.74 -6.10 22.61
N GLU A 425 3.38 -7.13 23.37
CA GLU A 425 4.22 -7.71 24.42
C GLU A 425 5.46 -8.44 23.86
N ASN A 426 5.46 -8.83 22.59
CA ASN A 426 6.58 -9.54 21.97
C ASN A 426 7.67 -8.58 21.49
N SER A 427 8.86 -8.67 22.09
CA SER A 427 10.00 -7.80 21.75
C SER A 427 10.74 -8.18 20.46
N ASN A 428 10.51 -9.36 19.88
CA ASN A 428 11.18 -9.79 18.65
C ASN A 428 10.47 -9.20 17.41
N LYS A 429 11.16 -8.37 16.63
CA LYS A 429 10.65 -7.74 15.41
C LYS A 429 10.64 -8.63 14.16
N GLU A 430 11.09 -9.89 14.24
CA GLU A 430 11.14 -10.84 13.12
C GLU A 430 9.77 -11.08 12.47
N TRP A 431 8.68 -10.97 13.23
CA TRP A 431 7.34 -11.14 12.68
C TRP A 431 6.99 -10.12 11.60
N ILE A 432 7.59 -8.92 11.64
CA ILE A 432 7.32 -7.84 10.67
C ILE A 432 7.79 -8.25 9.27
N LEU A 433 9.01 -8.80 9.17
CA LEU A 433 9.56 -9.31 7.92
C LEU A 433 8.71 -10.46 7.35
N LYS A 434 8.19 -11.33 8.23
CA LYS A 434 7.30 -12.42 7.82
C LYS A 434 5.93 -11.90 7.34
N ILE A 435 5.39 -10.86 7.98
CA ILE A 435 4.17 -10.20 7.50
C ILE A 435 4.41 -9.59 6.12
N GLU A 436 5.54 -8.94 5.89
CA GLU A 436 5.89 -8.40 4.57
C GLU A 436 5.99 -9.50 3.51
N ALA A 437 6.67 -10.61 3.80
CA ALA A 437 6.75 -11.75 2.89
C ALA A 437 5.35 -12.33 2.57
N VAL A 438 4.47 -12.42 3.57
CA VAL A 438 3.07 -12.85 3.39
C VAL A 438 2.30 -11.87 2.51
N ILE A 439 2.47 -10.56 2.68
CA ILE A 439 1.83 -9.55 1.82
C ILE A 439 2.30 -9.69 0.38
N ASN A 440 3.60 -9.85 0.14
CA ASN A 440 4.16 -10.00 -1.21
C ASN A 440 3.65 -11.29 -1.88
N ALA A 441 3.63 -12.40 -1.15
CA ALA A 441 3.05 -13.67 -1.63
C ALA A 441 1.55 -13.54 -1.95
N ASP A 442 0.81 -12.72 -1.18
CA ASP A 442 -0.60 -12.46 -1.43
C ASP A 442 -0.83 -11.60 -2.68
N ILE A 443 0.00 -10.57 -2.88
CA ILE A 443 -0.01 -9.77 -4.12
C ILE A 443 0.19 -10.69 -5.32
N TRP A 444 1.20 -11.57 -5.27
CA TRP A 444 1.45 -12.56 -6.32
C TRP A 444 0.24 -13.48 -6.53
N TRP A 445 -0.36 -14.00 -5.45
CA TRP A 445 -1.54 -14.85 -5.54
C TRP A 445 -2.72 -14.14 -6.22
N LYS A 446 -3.00 -12.90 -5.81
CA LYS A 446 -4.08 -12.07 -6.37
C LYS A 446 -3.86 -11.81 -7.87
N ASN A 447 -2.62 -11.55 -8.29
CA ASN A 447 -2.31 -11.27 -9.70
C ASN A 447 -2.40 -12.52 -10.58
N ASN A 448 -2.08 -13.69 -10.05
CA ASN A 448 -2.03 -14.93 -10.84
C ASN A 448 -3.34 -15.72 -10.85
N TYR A 449 -4.09 -15.75 -9.73
CA TYR A 449 -5.20 -16.69 -9.54
C TYR A 449 -6.56 -16.08 -9.16
N ARG A 450 -6.65 -14.77 -8.89
CA ARG A 450 -7.93 -14.14 -8.52
C ARG A 450 -8.93 -14.23 -9.67
N GLY A 451 -9.94 -15.10 -9.54
CA GLY A 451 -11.06 -15.21 -10.47
C GLY A 451 -10.79 -15.98 -11.77
N LYS A 452 -9.65 -16.65 -11.93
CA LYS A 452 -9.42 -17.56 -13.06
C LYS A 452 -9.91 -18.97 -12.70
N LYS A 453 -10.71 -19.60 -13.58
CA LYS A 453 -10.82 -21.07 -13.60
C LYS A 453 -9.45 -21.61 -14.00
N SER A 454 -8.99 -22.66 -13.33
CA SER A 454 -7.76 -23.32 -13.76
C SER A 454 -7.86 -23.67 -15.25
N THR A 455 -6.82 -23.35 -16.03
CA THR A 455 -6.67 -23.86 -17.40
C THR A 455 -6.22 -25.32 -17.41
N THR A 456 -5.83 -25.88 -16.25
CA THR A 456 -5.48 -27.29 -16.10
C THR A 456 -6.73 -28.14 -15.87
N GLN A 457 -6.78 -29.33 -16.51
CA GLN A 457 -7.81 -30.35 -16.27
C GLN A 457 -7.68 -31.02 -14.89
N ASP A 458 -6.75 -30.58 -14.03
CA ASP A 458 -6.47 -31.15 -12.72
C ASP A 458 -7.42 -30.57 -11.66
N GLU A 459 -8.34 -31.41 -11.17
CA GLU A 459 -9.35 -31.07 -10.18
C GLU A 459 -8.74 -30.64 -8.83
N LEU A 460 -7.56 -31.16 -8.48
CA LEU A 460 -6.87 -30.83 -7.23
C LEU A 460 -6.22 -29.45 -7.31
N GLU A 461 -5.58 -29.11 -8.43
CA GLU A 461 -5.01 -27.78 -8.64
C GLU A 461 -6.09 -26.70 -8.68
N ASP A 462 -7.27 -26.97 -9.25
CA ASP A 462 -8.41 -26.04 -9.17
C ASP A 462 -8.87 -25.83 -7.72
N LYS A 463 -8.90 -26.89 -6.89
CA LYS A 463 -9.20 -26.77 -5.44
C LYS A 463 -8.14 -25.94 -4.70
N ILE A 464 -6.86 -26.14 -4.99
CA ILE A 464 -5.76 -25.37 -4.39
C ILE A 464 -5.85 -23.89 -4.81
N CYS A 465 -6.06 -23.61 -6.09
CA CYS A 465 -6.23 -22.23 -6.59
C CYS A 465 -7.39 -21.50 -5.89
N ARG A 466 -8.49 -22.21 -5.58
CA ARG A 466 -9.68 -21.61 -4.96
C ARG A 466 -9.56 -21.46 -3.44
N TYR A 467 -8.95 -22.42 -2.76
CA TYR A 467 -9.01 -22.52 -1.30
C TYR A 467 -7.65 -22.50 -0.58
N GLY A 468 -6.55 -22.66 -1.32
CA GLY A 468 -5.20 -22.85 -0.80
C GLY A 468 -4.45 -21.57 -0.43
N ARG A 469 -4.99 -20.38 -0.71
CA ARG A 469 -4.33 -19.09 -0.48
C ARG A 469 -3.60 -19.03 0.88
N ASN A 470 -4.32 -19.14 1.99
CA ASN A 470 -3.73 -18.99 3.33
C ASN A 470 -2.60 -20.00 3.62
N TYR A 471 -2.71 -21.20 3.06
CA TYR A 471 -1.74 -22.28 3.24
C TYR A 471 -0.49 -22.02 2.43
N PHE A 472 -0.64 -21.52 1.19
CA PHE A 472 0.48 -21.05 0.38
C PHE A 472 1.20 -19.89 1.07
N LEU A 473 0.46 -18.90 1.59
CA LEU A 473 1.06 -17.78 2.33
C LEU A 473 1.84 -18.26 3.56
N SER A 474 1.30 -19.25 4.29
CA SER A 474 2.00 -19.86 5.43
C SER A 474 3.25 -20.62 4.99
N TYR A 475 3.20 -21.29 3.83
CA TYR A 475 4.35 -21.98 3.25
C TYR A 475 5.44 -21.01 2.79
N ALA A 476 5.07 -19.95 2.07
CA ALA A 476 6.00 -18.89 1.65
C ALA A 476 6.70 -18.26 2.87
N SER A 477 5.95 -18.01 3.95
CA SER A 477 6.53 -17.54 5.22
C SER A 477 7.42 -18.59 5.90
N LEU A 478 7.13 -19.89 5.78
CA LEU A 478 7.94 -20.96 6.36
C LEU A 478 9.33 -21.06 5.71
N ILE A 479 9.38 -20.88 4.38
CA ILE A 479 10.63 -20.95 3.61
C ILE A 479 11.35 -19.60 3.51
N ASN A 480 10.74 -18.51 4.02
CA ASN A 480 11.18 -17.12 3.84
C ASN A 480 11.41 -16.77 2.36
N GLU A 481 10.47 -17.16 1.48
CA GLU A 481 10.52 -16.79 0.07
C GLU A 481 10.16 -15.32 -0.09
N GLU A 482 10.95 -14.60 -0.89
CA GLU A 482 10.80 -13.17 -1.09
C GLU A 482 10.61 -12.78 -2.56
N ASP A 483 10.99 -13.64 -3.51
CA ASP A 483 11.07 -13.27 -4.93
C ASP A 483 10.47 -14.34 -5.88
N ASP A 484 10.77 -15.63 -5.70
CA ASP A 484 10.38 -16.72 -6.65
C ASP A 484 9.10 -17.44 -6.22
N PHE A 485 7.99 -16.69 -6.20
CA PHE A 485 6.70 -17.22 -5.77
C PHE A 485 6.10 -18.27 -6.73
N ASP A 486 6.47 -18.25 -8.01
CA ASP A 486 6.07 -19.27 -8.98
C ASP A 486 6.65 -20.64 -8.62
N ASN A 487 7.95 -20.71 -8.33
CA ASN A 487 8.58 -21.95 -7.88
C ASN A 487 8.08 -22.37 -6.50
N ALA A 488 7.93 -21.42 -5.56
CA ALA A 488 7.36 -21.71 -4.25
C ALA A 488 5.96 -22.31 -4.36
N TYR A 489 5.11 -21.80 -5.25
CA TYR A 489 3.76 -22.32 -5.45
C TYR A 489 3.78 -23.74 -6.05
N ASN A 490 4.62 -23.99 -7.06
CA ASN A 490 4.76 -25.32 -7.64
C ASN A 490 5.22 -26.36 -6.59
N ASN A 491 6.15 -25.98 -5.72
CA ASN A 491 6.59 -26.83 -4.61
C ASN A 491 5.47 -27.05 -3.59
N PHE A 492 4.73 -26.00 -3.24
CA PHE A 492 3.57 -26.09 -2.37
C PHE A 492 2.49 -27.04 -2.90
N VAL A 493 2.13 -26.95 -4.19
CA VAL A 493 1.18 -27.87 -4.84
C VAL A 493 1.68 -29.31 -4.77
N LYS A 494 2.98 -29.54 -4.97
CA LYS A 494 3.59 -30.87 -4.86
C LYS A 494 3.50 -31.43 -3.43
N LEU A 495 3.79 -30.62 -2.42
CA LEU A 495 3.67 -31.02 -1.01
C LEU A 495 2.23 -31.37 -0.63
N ILE A 496 1.24 -30.66 -1.18
CA ILE A 496 -0.18 -31.01 -1.01
C ILE A 496 -0.50 -32.35 -1.68
N LYS A 497 -0.01 -32.57 -2.92
CA LYS A 497 -0.18 -33.84 -3.66
C LYS A 497 0.45 -35.03 -2.93
N GLU A 498 1.51 -34.80 -2.16
CA GLU A 498 2.20 -35.81 -1.34
C GLU A 498 1.57 -36.01 0.05
N SER A 499 0.64 -35.14 0.46
CA SER A 499 -0.06 -35.31 1.73
C SER A 499 -1.04 -36.47 1.66
N GLU A 500 -1.12 -37.26 2.73
CA GLU A 500 -2.04 -38.41 2.83
C GLU A 500 -3.48 -37.98 3.13
N LEU A 501 -3.72 -36.68 3.32
CA LEU A 501 -5.05 -36.14 3.61
C LEU A 501 -5.90 -36.02 2.35
N GLU A 502 -7.16 -36.38 2.48
CA GLU A 502 -8.15 -36.13 1.44
C GLU A 502 -8.34 -34.60 1.27
N ILE A 503 -7.84 -34.07 0.15
CA ILE A 503 -7.90 -32.63 -0.14
C ILE A 503 -9.29 -32.24 -0.63
N ASN A 504 -10.14 -31.92 0.34
CA ASN A 504 -11.47 -31.36 0.13
C ASN A 504 -11.57 -29.93 0.72
N LEU A 505 -12.75 -29.33 0.61
CA LEU A 505 -12.98 -27.95 1.07
C LEU A 505 -12.76 -27.77 2.58
N ASP A 506 -12.98 -28.83 3.37
CA ASP A 506 -12.83 -28.79 4.83
C ASP A 506 -11.37 -28.96 5.27
N ALA A 507 -10.53 -29.62 4.48
CA ALA A 507 -9.08 -29.66 4.72
C ALA A 507 -8.48 -28.24 4.74
N PHE A 508 -8.92 -27.36 3.83
CA PHE A 508 -8.53 -25.95 3.78
C PHE A 508 -9.21 -25.07 4.85
N LYS A 509 -9.75 -25.65 5.93
CA LYS A 509 -10.22 -24.95 7.13
C LYS A 509 -9.49 -25.41 8.40
N LYS A 510 -8.58 -26.36 8.29
CA LYS A 510 -7.93 -27.06 9.39
C LYS A 510 -6.42 -26.81 9.37
N ASP A 511 -5.83 -26.50 10.52
CA ASP A 511 -4.38 -26.23 10.59
C ASP A 511 -3.57 -27.50 10.34
N GLU A 512 -4.16 -28.67 10.59
CA GLU A 512 -3.57 -30.00 10.41
C GLU A 512 -3.03 -30.23 8.98
N LEU A 513 -3.72 -29.72 7.96
CA LEU A 513 -3.22 -29.79 6.59
C LEU A 513 -1.89 -29.03 6.43
N PHE A 514 -1.74 -27.90 7.09
CA PHE A 514 -0.48 -27.16 7.06
C PHE A 514 0.60 -27.83 7.91
N ASP A 515 0.24 -28.43 9.04
CA ASP A 515 1.17 -29.22 9.83
C ASP A 515 1.72 -30.39 9.02
N ASP A 516 0.90 -31.07 8.22
CA ASP A 516 1.35 -32.14 7.33
C ASP A 516 2.28 -31.62 6.24
N ILE A 517 1.92 -30.52 5.56
CA ILE A 517 2.79 -29.87 4.57
C ILE A 517 4.15 -29.52 5.20
N LYS A 518 4.13 -28.93 6.40
CA LYS A 518 5.32 -28.54 7.15
C LYS A 518 6.14 -29.77 7.57
N ASN A 519 5.48 -30.85 8.00
CA ASN A 519 6.14 -32.10 8.38
C ASN A 519 6.79 -32.78 7.18
N ILE A 520 6.11 -32.87 6.03
CA ILE A 520 6.67 -33.40 4.78
C ILE A 520 7.89 -32.57 4.38
N TYR A 521 7.77 -31.24 4.45
CA TYR A 521 8.89 -30.32 4.19
C TYR A 521 10.07 -30.55 5.14
N ILE A 522 9.83 -30.64 6.46
CA ILE A 522 10.88 -30.85 7.47
C ILE A 522 11.50 -32.25 7.34
N GLN A 523 10.71 -33.29 7.10
CA GLN A 523 11.19 -34.67 6.95
C GLN A 523 12.08 -34.83 5.72
N LYS A 524 11.75 -34.15 4.62
CA LYS A 524 12.64 -33.99 3.46
C LYS A 524 13.91 -33.20 3.79
N GLY A 525 13.94 -32.48 4.92
CA GLY A 525 15.12 -31.79 5.44
C GLY A 525 15.91 -32.54 6.54
N THR A 526 15.37 -33.61 7.16
CA THR A 526 15.96 -34.24 8.37
C THR A 526 16.31 -35.73 8.29
N LYS A 527 16.28 -36.37 7.12
CA LYS A 527 16.74 -37.78 6.99
C LYS A 527 18.16 -37.91 6.41
N ASN A 528 19.05 -38.44 7.26
CA ASN A 528 20.15 -39.39 7.00
C ASN A 528 21.60 -38.92 7.23
N ASN A 529 22.45 -39.86 7.67
CA ASN A 529 23.88 -39.72 7.92
C ASN A 529 24.60 -39.13 6.69
N GLN A 530 25.20 -37.95 6.82
CA GLN A 530 25.75 -37.19 5.69
C GLN A 530 26.74 -37.99 4.83
N ASN A 531 27.54 -38.89 5.39
CA ASN A 531 28.54 -39.63 4.61
C ASN A 531 27.95 -40.76 3.74
N ASP A 532 26.87 -41.41 4.18
CA ASP A 532 26.20 -42.46 3.40
C ASP A 532 25.35 -41.86 2.27
N ILE A 533 24.69 -40.72 2.52
CA ILE A 533 23.98 -39.97 1.47
C ILE A 533 24.94 -39.44 0.42
N LYS A 534 26.08 -38.86 0.82
CA LYS A 534 27.08 -38.33 -0.13
C LYS A 534 27.47 -39.40 -1.16
N LYS A 535 27.67 -40.63 -0.69
CA LYS A 535 28.05 -41.77 -1.52
C LYS A 535 26.86 -42.32 -2.33
N ASP A 536 25.68 -42.43 -1.74
CA ASP A 536 24.48 -42.92 -2.43
C ASP A 536 23.97 -41.94 -3.49
N LEU A 537 23.97 -40.63 -3.20
CA LEU A 537 23.68 -39.56 -4.16
C LEU A 537 24.68 -39.60 -5.33
N GLN A 538 25.97 -39.67 -5.03
CA GLN A 538 27.02 -39.78 -6.04
C GLN A 538 26.78 -41.01 -6.95
N ASN A 539 26.48 -42.17 -6.36
CA ASN A 539 26.26 -43.42 -7.09
C ASN A 539 24.98 -43.38 -7.94
N LYS A 540 23.85 -42.92 -7.39
CA LYS A 540 22.58 -42.81 -8.12
C LYS A 540 22.68 -41.82 -9.26
N LEU A 541 23.30 -40.66 -9.04
CA LEU A 541 23.52 -39.69 -10.10
C LEU A 541 24.40 -40.27 -11.21
N GLN A 542 25.52 -40.94 -10.87
CA GLN A 542 26.36 -41.58 -11.87
C GLN A 542 25.60 -42.68 -12.65
N GLY A 543 24.91 -43.59 -11.96
CA GLY A 543 24.24 -44.72 -12.61
C GLY A 543 23.10 -44.33 -13.54
N ASN A 544 22.40 -43.22 -13.25
CA ASN A 544 21.21 -42.81 -14.00
C ASN A 544 21.47 -41.71 -15.04
N LEU A 545 22.50 -40.89 -14.86
CA LEU A 545 22.80 -39.79 -15.77
C LEU A 545 23.88 -40.13 -16.81
N ILE A 546 24.83 -41.02 -16.51
CA ILE A 546 25.87 -41.39 -17.49
C ILE A 546 25.19 -41.99 -18.74
N GLY A 547 25.57 -41.49 -19.92
CA GLY A 547 24.98 -41.91 -21.19
C GLY A 547 23.70 -41.17 -21.59
N LYS A 548 23.19 -40.26 -20.75
CA LYS A 548 22.01 -39.45 -21.04
C LYS A 548 22.39 -38.12 -21.67
N PHE A 549 21.49 -37.63 -22.52
CA PHE A 549 21.58 -36.28 -23.07
C PHE A 549 21.18 -35.22 -22.04
N ASN A 550 21.81 -34.05 -22.12
CA ASN A 550 21.66 -32.94 -21.18
C ASN A 550 20.19 -32.52 -20.91
N GLN A 551 19.33 -32.61 -21.93
CA GLN A 551 17.94 -32.16 -21.88
C GLN A 551 17.12 -32.89 -20.80
N ASN A 552 17.47 -34.14 -20.49
CA ASN A 552 16.75 -34.98 -19.53
C ASN A 552 17.39 -34.95 -18.13
N ALA A 553 18.54 -34.28 -17.99
CA ALA A 553 19.36 -34.36 -16.78
C ALA A 553 18.67 -33.75 -15.55
N ASN A 554 18.00 -32.61 -15.73
CA ASN A 554 17.36 -31.90 -14.62
C ASN A 554 16.17 -32.70 -14.04
N GLU A 555 15.39 -33.36 -14.91
CA GLU A 555 14.27 -34.23 -14.49
C GLU A 555 14.79 -35.45 -13.73
N ILE A 556 15.80 -36.14 -14.27
CA ILE A 556 16.42 -37.30 -13.62
C ILE A 556 17.07 -36.90 -12.29
N ILE A 557 17.76 -35.75 -12.21
CA ILE A 557 18.31 -35.23 -10.96
C ILE A 557 17.19 -34.99 -9.96
N LYS A 558 16.08 -34.36 -10.38
CA LYS A 558 14.92 -34.11 -9.54
C LYS A 558 14.32 -35.42 -9.00
N GLU A 559 14.15 -36.43 -9.84
CA GLU A 559 13.67 -37.76 -9.45
C GLU A 559 14.61 -38.44 -8.44
N ILE A 560 15.93 -38.33 -8.63
CA ILE A 560 16.93 -38.91 -7.72
C ILE A 560 16.89 -38.20 -6.38
N PHE A 561 16.83 -36.86 -6.37
CA PHE A 561 16.72 -36.06 -5.16
C PHE A 561 15.42 -36.34 -4.41
N ASP A 562 14.30 -36.47 -5.13
CA ASP A 562 13.02 -36.91 -4.57
C ASP A 562 13.16 -38.32 -3.95
N SER A 563 13.80 -39.28 -4.65
CA SER A 563 14.02 -40.65 -4.16
C SER A 563 14.90 -40.74 -2.92
N LEU A 564 15.80 -39.77 -2.75
CA LEU A 564 16.74 -39.67 -1.63
C LEU A 564 16.22 -38.76 -0.51
N GLN A 565 15.06 -38.15 -0.70
CA GLN A 565 14.49 -37.17 0.23
C GLN A 565 15.47 -36.02 0.51
N LEU A 566 16.10 -35.49 -0.54
CA LEU A 566 17.03 -34.35 -0.46
C LEU A 566 16.39 -33.10 -1.07
N ALA A 567 16.65 -31.94 -0.47
CA ALA A 567 16.25 -30.67 -1.02
C ALA A 567 17.22 -30.22 -2.13
N LEU A 568 16.78 -30.28 -3.39
CA LEU A 568 17.59 -29.90 -4.56
C LEU A 568 18.06 -28.42 -4.51
N GLN A 569 17.29 -27.56 -3.82
CA GLN A 569 17.60 -26.14 -3.63
C GLN A 569 18.93 -25.88 -2.90
N ASP A 570 19.41 -26.86 -2.13
CA ASP A 570 20.71 -26.81 -1.43
C ASP A 570 21.89 -27.09 -2.37
N PHE A 571 21.62 -27.42 -3.64
CA PHE A 571 22.60 -27.76 -4.65
C PHE A 571 22.58 -26.79 -5.84
N ARG A 572 23.73 -26.63 -6.49
CA ARG A 572 23.88 -25.94 -7.77
C ARG A 572 24.42 -26.90 -8.81
N ILE A 573 23.74 -26.99 -9.95
CA ILE A 573 24.16 -27.85 -11.06
C ILE A 573 25.16 -27.06 -11.91
N ILE A 574 26.34 -27.63 -12.14
CA ILE A 574 27.40 -27.06 -12.96
C ILE A 574 27.73 -28.05 -14.07
N ARG A 575 27.66 -27.59 -15.32
CA ARG A 575 28.00 -28.40 -16.49
C ARG A 575 29.38 -28.04 -16.97
N THR A 576 30.21 -29.04 -17.23
CA THR A 576 31.59 -28.86 -17.69
C THR A 576 31.88 -29.72 -18.91
N ASP A 577 32.97 -29.42 -19.61
CA ASP A 577 33.59 -30.37 -20.54
C ASP A 577 34.36 -31.48 -19.80
N GLU A 578 35.06 -32.34 -20.56
CA GLU A 578 35.89 -33.42 -20.02
C GLU A 578 37.08 -32.91 -19.17
N ASN A 579 37.53 -31.67 -19.39
CA ASN A 579 38.66 -31.02 -18.72
C ASN A 579 38.23 -30.13 -17.53
N ASN A 580 37.00 -30.32 -17.01
CA ASN A 580 36.40 -29.52 -15.93
C ASN A 580 36.16 -28.04 -16.27
N ILE A 581 36.22 -27.62 -17.54
CA ILE A 581 35.92 -26.24 -17.93
C ILE A 581 34.40 -26.05 -17.91
N PRO A 582 33.84 -25.17 -17.06
CA PRO A 582 32.41 -24.95 -17.02
C PRO A 582 31.88 -24.28 -18.30
N PHE A 583 30.67 -24.66 -18.73
CA PHE A 583 30.02 -24.01 -19.86
C PHE A 583 29.45 -22.63 -19.52
N GLU A 584 29.19 -22.36 -18.24
CA GLU A 584 28.62 -21.11 -17.76
C GLU A 584 29.44 -20.57 -16.58
N ASN A 585 29.37 -19.26 -16.37
CA ASN A 585 29.86 -18.62 -15.16
C ASN A 585 28.86 -18.86 -14.02
N PHE A 586 29.30 -18.73 -12.76
CA PHE A 586 28.44 -18.92 -11.59
C PHE A 586 27.88 -17.58 -11.13
N SER A 587 26.55 -17.42 -11.07
CA SER A 587 25.92 -16.21 -10.53
C SER A 587 25.73 -16.28 -9.02
N PHE A 588 25.96 -15.14 -8.37
CA PHE A 588 25.60 -14.92 -6.96
C PHE A 588 24.20 -14.30 -6.85
N SER A 589 23.68 -14.17 -5.63
CA SER A 589 22.40 -13.49 -5.39
C SER A 589 22.44 -12.04 -5.88
N SER A 590 21.42 -11.62 -6.64
CA SER A 590 21.25 -10.23 -7.09
C SER A 590 21.17 -9.23 -5.93
N LYS A 591 20.74 -9.67 -4.73
CA LYS A 591 20.73 -8.84 -3.51
C LYS A 591 22.11 -8.26 -3.17
N SER A 592 23.19 -9.01 -3.45
CA SER A 592 24.56 -8.53 -3.24
C SER A 592 24.96 -7.35 -4.14
N PHE A 593 24.33 -7.25 -5.31
CA PHE A 593 24.50 -6.11 -6.22
C PHE A 593 23.48 -5.00 -5.94
N ILE A 594 22.23 -5.35 -5.62
CA ILE A 594 21.16 -4.40 -5.23
C ILE A 594 21.55 -3.63 -3.95
N GLU A 595 22.29 -4.27 -3.03
CA GLU A 595 22.89 -3.61 -1.86
C GLU A 595 23.64 -2.33 -2.24
N LEU A 596 24.34 -2.33 -3.37
CA LEU A 596 25.10 -1.18 -3.86
C LEU A 596 24.20 -0.15 -4.56
N CYS A 597 23.04 -0.56 -5.06
CA CYS A 597 22.13 0.33 -5.79
C CYS A 597 21.35 1.26 -4.84
N ASN A 598 21.11 0.83 -3.60
CA ASN A 598 20.30 1.57 -2.62
C ASN A 598 21.11 2.54 -1.72
N GLN A 599 22.38 2.84 -2.05
CA GLN A 599 23.28 3.61 -1.18
C GLN A 599 23.62 4.99 -1.77
N ASN A 600 23.44 6.04 -0.97
CA ASN A 600 23.82 7.43 -1.30
C ASN A 600 25.34 7.65 -1.14
N ASN A 601 26.15 7.03 -2.00
CA ASN A 601 27.63 7.12 -2.03
C ASN A 601 28.37 6.63 -0.76
N LYS A 602 27.66 6.01 0.19
CA LYS A 602 28.23 5.28 1.33
C LYS A 602 28.04 3.79 1.10
N TYR A 603 29.02 3.17 0.45
CA TYR A 603 29.02 1.73 0.21
C TYR A 603 29.62 1.02 1.43
N PRO A 604 29.09 -0.15 1.83
CA PRO A 604 29.71 -0.92 2.89
C PRO A 604 31.12 -1.35 2.47
N ASP A 605 32.02 -1.44 3.45
CA ASP A 605 33.31 -2.08 3.23
C ASP A 605 33.08 -3.53 2.79
N TYR A 606 33.99 -4.06 1.97
CA TYR A 606 33.84 -5.41 1.41
C TYR A 606 33.58 -6.44 2.51
N GLU A 607 34.30 -6.36 3.63
CA GLU A 607 34.19 -7.26 4.77
C GLU A 607 32.77 -7.38 5.34
N ASP A 608 31.97 -6.31 5.26
CA ASP A 608 30.60 -6.25 5.80
C ASP A 608 29.51 -6.47 4.74
N SER A 609 29.88 -6.43 3.45
CA SER A 609 28.98 -6.53 2.31
C SER A 609 28.24 -7.88 2.19
N LEU A 610 27.05 -7.85 1.58
CA LEU A 610 26.33 -9.07 1.16
C LEU A 610 27.13 -9.90 0.15
N PHE A 611 27.98 -9.27 -0.67
CA PHE A 611 28.83 -10.01 -1.60
C PHE A 611 29.90 -10.84 -0.86
N CYS A 612 30.58 -10.30 0.15
CA CYS A 612 31.52 -11.07 0.96
C CYS A 612 30.84 -12.23 1.71
N LYS A 613 29.62 -12.00 2.22
CA LYS A 613 28.79 -13.08 2.81
C LYS A 613 28.51 -14.19 1.80
N GLU A 614 28.18 -13.84 0.55
CA GLU A 614 27.99 -14.81 -0.53
C GLU A 614 29.29 -15.55 -0.92
N ILE A 615 30.45 -14.89 -0.88
CA ILE A 615 31.77 -15.53 -1.12
C ILE A 615 32.09 -16.57 -0.04
N LYS A 616 31.80 -16.26 1.23
CA LYS A 616 32.03 -17.15 2.38
C LYS A 616 31.00 -18.28 2.50
N LYS A 617 29.82 -18.12 1.90
CA LYS A 617 28.72 -19.10 1.99
C LYS A 617 29.13 -20.45 1.40
N LYS A 618 28.95 -21.51 2.18
CA LYS A 618 29.14 -22.90 1.76
C LYS A 618 27.95 -23.38 0.92
N ARG A 619 28.22 -24.05 -0.20
CA ARG A 619 27.23 -24.55 -1.16
C ARG A 619 27.60 -25.96 -1.62
N ASN A 620 26.62 -26.74 -2.07
CA ASN A 620 26.88 -28.06 -2.66
C ASN A 620 26.72 -27.99 -4.18
N PHE A 621 27.63 -28.62 -4.94
CA PHE A 621 27.61 -28.61 -6.41
C PHE A 621 27.39 -30.01 -6.97
N ILE A 622 26.62 -30.11 -8.06
CA ILE A 622 26.50 -31.29 -8.91
C ILE A 622 27.20 -30.97 -10.24
N ILE A 623 28.35 -31.60 -10.47
CA ILE A 623 29.16 -31.43 -11.67
C ILE A 623 28.78 -32.49 -12.70
N LEU A 624 28.31 -32.06 -13.87
CA LEU A 624 28.00 -32.90 -15.02
C LEU A 624 29.08 -32.70 -16.09
N LYS A 625 29.95 -33.69 -16.30
CA LYS A 625 30.96 -33.64 -17.37
C LYS A 625 30.37 -34.15 -18.68
N MET A 626 30.39 -33.32 -19.70
CA MET A 626 29.71 -33.53 -20.97
C MET A 626 30.72 -33.82 -22.10
N LYS A 627 30.31 -34.68 -23.04
CA LYS A 627 30.97 -34.87 -24.34
C LYS A 627 29.89 -35.07 -25.39
N ASN A 628 29.86 -34.24 -26.43
CA ASN A 628 28.83 -34.28 -27.49
C ASN A 628 27.39 -34.28 -26.93
N ASP A 629 27.09 -33.36 -25.99
CA ASP A 629 25.80 -33.23 -25.28
C ASP A 629 25.36 -34.43 -24.43
N GLU A 630 26.22 -35.43 -24.27
CA GLU A 630 26.02 -36.61 -23.43
C GLU A 630 26.81 -36.50 -22.13
N ILE A 631 26.20 -36.85 -21.00
CA ILE A 631 26.85 -36.87 -19.69
C ILE A 631 27.77 -38.10 -19.62
N ARG A 632 29.07 -37.87 -19.47
CA ARG A 632 30.08 -38.93 -19.36
C ARG A 632 30.50 -39.21 -17.93
N LYS A 633 30.42 -38.21 -17.05
CA LYS A 633 30.75 -38.36 -15.63
C LYS A 633 29.93 -37.40 -14.79
N VAL A 634 29.55 -37.85 -13.60
CA VAL A 634 28.93 -37.01 -12.57
C VAL A 634 29.80 -36.98 -11.33
N GLN A 635 29.95 -35.82 -10.71
CA GLN A 635 30.68 -35.61 -9.46
C GLN A 635 29.92 -34.64 -8.57
N VAL A 636 29.74 -34.96 -7.29
CA VAL A 636 29.08 -34.10 -6.31
C VAL A 636 30.13 -33.55 -5.36
N LEU A 637 30.15 -32.23 -5.20
CA LEU A 637 31.06 -31.53 -4.29
C LEU A 637 30.25 -30.90 -3.16
N PHE A 638 30.71 -31.07 -1.92
CA PHE A 638 30.05 -30.51 -0.74
C PHE A 638 30.87 -29.37 -0.15
N ASP A 639 30.18 -28.49 0.57
CA ASP A 639 30.78 -27.39 1.33
C ASP A 639 31.79 -26.58 0.48
N VAL A 640 31.39 -26.27 -0.75
CA VAL A 640 32.15 -25.45 -1.68
C VAL A 640 31.94 -23.98 -1.30
N SER A 641 33.04 -23.25 -1.06
CA SER A 641 33.03 -21.80 -0.84
C SER A 641 34.03 -21.14 -1.79
N PHE A 642 33.83 -19.85 -2.04
CA PHE A 642 34.72 -19.03 -2.87
C PHE A 642 35.72 -18.23 -2.03
N GLU A 643 35.79 -18.50 -0.73
CA GLU A 643 36.57 -17.74 0.25
C GLU A 643 38.07 -17.65 -0.09
N GLY A 644 38.64 -18.66 -0.75
CA GLY A 644 40.02 -18.63 -1.24
C GLY A 644 40.31 -17.53 -2.27
N TYR A 645 39.27 -16.97 -2.90
CA TYR A 645 39.34 -15.91 -3.91
C TYR A 645 38.80 -14.57 -3.39
N SER A 646 38.82 -14.38 -2.06
CA SER A 646 38.27 -13.19 -1.42
C SER A 646 38.98 -11.89 -1.83
N ASN A 647 40.27 -11.96 -2.18
CA ASN A 647 41.04 -10.80 -2.63
C ASN A 647 40.59 -10.34 -4.03
N GLU A 648 40.37 -11.27 -4.94
CA GLU A 648 39.85 -11.07 -6.28
C GLU A 648 38.41 -10.53 -6.21
N ALA A 649 37.59 -11.11 -5.33
CA ALA A 649 36.23 -10.63 -5.07
C ALA A 649 36.23 -9.20 -4.50
N LYS A 650 37.13 -8.88 -3.56
CA LYS A 650 37.31 -7.53 -3.02
C LYS A 650 37.71 -6.53 -4.09
N ASN A 651 38.62 -6.89 -5.00
CA ASN A 651 39.03 -6.03 -6.12
C ASN A 651 37.86 -5.73 -7.06
N VAL A 652 37.09 -6.75 -7.43
CA VAL A 652 35.89 -6.59 -8.29
C VAL A 652 34.81 -5.78 -7.59
N TYR A 653 34.60 -6.01 -6.29
CA TYR A 653 33.67 -5.24 -5.47
C TYR A 653 34.05 -3.76 -5.44
N GLN A 654 35.33 -3.44 -5.21
CA GLN A 654 35.82 -2.07 -5.20
C GLN A 654 35.69 -1.39 -6.58
N LYS A 655 36.00 -2.10 -7.67
CA LYS A 655 35.82 -1.55 -9.03
C LYS A 655 34.35 -1.30 -9.36
N THR A 656 33.46 -2.17 -8.89
CA THR A 656 32.01 -1.97 -9.01
C THR A 656 31.55 -0.75 -8.23
N ILE A 657 32.03 -0.56 -6.99
CA ILE A 657 31.81 0.67 -6.22
C ILE A 657 32.32 1.89 -6.97
N ASN A 658 33.54 1.85 -7.52
CA ASN A 658 34.09 2.97 -8.28
C ASN A 658 33.23 3.28 -9.53
N ALA A 659 32.70 2.27 -10.21
CA ALA A 659 31.76 2.46 -11.32
C ALA A 659 30.48 3.16 -10.85
N PHE A 660 29.92 2.76 -9.70
CA PHE A 660 28.79 3.44 -9.07
C PHE A 660 29.14 4.89 -8.69
N GLN A 661 30.27 5.14 -8.03
CA GLN A 661 30.72 6.48 -7.63
C GLN A 661 30.93 7.42 -8.83
N ASN A 662 31.45 6.89 -9.94
CA ASN A 662 31.69 7.65 -11.16
C ASN A 662 30.46 7.76 -12.06
N GLY A 663 29.38 7.05 -11.76
CA GLY A 663 28.20 6.99 -12.64
C GLY A 663 28.51 6.38 -14.01
N ASP A 664 29.52 5.51 -14.12
CA ASP A 664 29.89 4.88 -15.39
C ASP A 664 29.60 3.38 -15.39
N GLU A 665 28.48 3.02 -16.02
CA GLU A 665 28.04 1.64 -16.16
C GLU A 665 29.03 0.81 -17.00
N MET A 666 29.70 1.47 -17.96
CA MET A 666 30.63 0.78 -18.84
C MET A 666 31.90 0.36 -18.11
N ALA A 667 32.18 0.97 -16.94
CA ALA A 667 33.29 0.66 -16.07
C ALA A 667 33.05 -0.54 -15.13
N PHE A 668 31.86 -1.16 -15.17
CA PHE A 668 31.65 -2.40 -14.43
C PHE A 668 32.65 -3.48 -14.88
N PRO A 669 33.25 -4.23 -13.93
CA PRO A 669 34.12 -5.35 -14.24
C PRO A 669 33.45 -6.33 -15.21
N ARG A 670 34.08 -6.54 -16.37
CA ARG A 670 33.63 -7.46 -17.42
C ARG A 670 34.40 -8.76 -17.33
N ILE A 671 33.84 -9.81 -17.91
CA ILE A 671 34.54 -11.10 -18.01
C ILE A 671 35.89 -11.00 -18.72
N SER A 672 36.02 -10.07 -19.69
CA SER A 672 37.26 -9.79 -20.42
C SER A 672 38.37 -9.19 -19.59
N ASP A 673 38.04 -8.63 -18.41
CA ASP A 673 39.02 -7.98 -17.53
C ASP A 673 39.82 -9.01 -16.70
N ASP A 674 39.43 -10.28 -16.75
CA ASP A 674 40.06 -11.45 -16.12
C ASP A 674 40.41 -11.25 -14.62
N LEU A 675 39.50 -10.62 -13.89
CA LEU A 675 39.66 -10.34 -12.45
C LEU A 675 39.15 -11.47 -11.55
N GLY A 676 38.91 -12.66 -12.12
CA GLY A 676 38.29 -13.80 -11.43
C GLY A 676 36.76 -13.67 -11.24
N PHE A 677 36.25 -12.47 -10.96
CA PHE A 677 34.81 -12.18 -10.90
C PHE A 677 34.44 -11.05 -11.87
N HIS A 678 33.16 -10.95 -12.20
CA HIS A 678 32.63 -9.87 -13.02
C HIS A 678 31.20 -9.53 -12.65
N VAL A 679 30.68 -8.44 -13.20
CA VAL A 679 29.28 -8.03 -13.07
C VAL A 679 28.57 -8.27 -14.40
N ARG A 680 27.44 -8.97 -14.38
CA ARG A 680 26.65 -9.28 -15.59
C ARG A 680 25.16 -9.22 -15.28
N PRO A 681 24.30 -8.85 -16.26
CA PRO A 681 22.85 -8.92 -16.12
C PRO A 681 22.36 -10.29 -15.62
N HIS A 682 21.46 -10.26 -14.65
CA HIS A 682 20.76 -11.42 -14.08
C HIS A 682 19.32 -11.01 -13.73
N ALA A 683 18.61 -10.55 -14.76
CA ALA A 683 17.26 -10.01 -14.69
C ALA A 683 16.24 -11.05 -15.21
N LEU A 684 15.04 -11.09 -14.64
CA LEU A 684 13.96 -12.00 -15.06
C LEU A 684 13.45 -11.68 -16.47
N SER A 685 13.57 -10.41 -16.88
CA SER A 685 13.25 -9.94 -18.22
C SER A 685 14.03 -8.66 -18.54
N SER A 686 13.95 -8.17 -19.78
CA SER A 686 14.52 -6.88 -20.15
C SER A 686 13.86 -5.68 -19.45
N GLN A 687 12.71 -5.88 -18.80
CA GLN A 687 11.98 -4.88 -18.02
C GLN A 687 12.29 -4.96 -16.51
N ASP A 688 13.11 -5.93 -16.07
CA ASP A 688 13.53 -6.06 -14.68
C ASP A 688 14.84 -5.28 -14.47
N THR A 689 14.64 -4.00 -14.16
CA THR A 689 15.65 -2.95 -14.21
C THR A 689 15.82 -2.25 -12.86
N ILE A 690 16.90 -1.51 -12.73
CA ILE A 690 17.23 -0.63 -11.61
C ILE A 690 17.73 0.70 -12.18
N ILE A 691 17.59 1.79 -11.44
CA ILE A 691 18.27 3.04 -11.78
C ILE A 691 19.71 2.94 -11.29
N PHE A 692 20.66 3.15 -12.21
CA PHE A 692 22.08 3.29 -11.88
C PHE A 692 22.39 4.71 -11.42
N THR A 693 23.54 4.94 -10.79
CA THR A 693 23.92 6.24 -10.19
C THR A 693 23.99 7.41 -11.17
N ASN A 694 24.00 7.16 -12.48
CA ASN A 694 23.90 8.19 -13.51
C ASN A 694 22.46 8.47 -13.99
N GLY A 695 21.45 7.92 -13.33
CA GLY A 695 20.03 8.08 -13.66
C GLY A 695 19.54 7.22 -14.82
N LYS A 696 20.40 6.40 -15.44
CA LYS A 696 19.98 5.48 -16.51
C LYS A 696 19.39 4.19 -15.94
N GLU A 697 18.36 3.71 -16.61
CA GLU A 697 17.77 2.41 -16.35
C GLU A 697 18.69 1.31 -16.91
N ILE A 698 19.21 0.47 -16.03
CA ILE A 698 20.07 -0.66 -16.38
C ILE A 698 19.35 -1.95 -15.98
N THR A 699 19.54 -3.02 -16.74
CA THR A 699 19.02 -4.34 -16.36
C THR A 699 19.63 -4.77 -15.03
N LYS A 700 18.84 -5.37 -14.13
CA LYS A 700 19.34 -5.89 -12.85
C LYS A 700 20.55 -6.78 -13.11
N ARG A 701 21.62 -6.52 -12.37
CA ARG A 701 22.87 -7.27 -12.47
C ARG A 701 23.09 -8.12 -11.22
N SER A 702 24.01 -9.04 -11.35
CA SER A 702 24.59 -9.76 -10.22
C SER A 702 26.10 -9.83 -10.39
N PHE A 703 26.79 -10.20 -9.31
CA PHE A 703 28.17 -10.66 -9.37
C PHE A 703 28.23 -12.09 -9.88
N TRP A 704 29.28 -12.42 -10.62
CA TRP A 704 29.51 -13.74 -11.20
C TRP A 704 30.96 -14.16 -11.00
N ALA A 705 31.18 -15.44 -10.67
CA ALA A 705 32.51 -16.05 -10.71
C ALA A 705 32.82 -16.55 -12.13
N ASN A 706 34.03 -16.24 -12.61
CA ASN A 706 34.49 -16.69 -13.91
C ASN A 706 34.68 -18.21 -13.93
N LYS A 707 34.58 -18.80 -15.13
CA LYS A 707 34.76 -20.24 -15.38
C LYS A 707 36.07 -20.81 -14.82
N ASN A 708 37.16 -20.06 -14.88
CA ASN A 708 38.48 -20.48 -14.35
C ASN A 708 38.45 -20.67 -12.83
N ILE A 709 37.85 -19.75 -12.06
CA ILE A 709 37.69 -19.92 -10.60
C ILE A 709 36.92 -21.20 -10.28
N ILE A 710 35.82 -21.45 -11.00
CA ILE A 710 35.01 -22.65 -10.77
C ILE A 710 35.79 -23.90 -11.17
N GLN A 711 36.52 -23.86 -12.28
CA GLN A 711 37.37 -24.95 -12.73
C GLN A 711 38.45 -25.28 -11.70
N ASP A 712 39.13 -24.27 -11.16
CA ASP A 712 40.17 -24.43 -10.13
C ASP A 712 39.58 -25.03 -8.84
N ILE A 713 38.40 -24.56 -8.42
CA ILE A 713 37.67 -25.11 -7.28
C ILE A 713 37.33 -26.59 -7.52
N ILE A 714 36.82 -26.93 -8.71
CA ILE A 714 36.53 -28.32 -9.07
C ILE A 714 37.81 -29.14 -9.05
N ASN A 715 38.88 -28.68 -9.69
CA ASN A 715 40.17 -29.39 -9.76
C ASN A 715 40.84 -29.57 -8.39
N SER A 716 40.67 -28.63 -7.47
CA SER A 716 41.21 -28.73 -6.10
C SER A 716 40.48 -29.74 -5.21
N LYS A 717 39.24 -30.10 -5.57
CA LYS A 717 38.38 -31.05 -4.84
C LYS A 717 38.09 -32.36 -5.61
N SER A 718 38.52 -32.45 -6.86
CA SER A 718 38.55 -33.67 -7.70
C SER A 718 39.76 -34.52 -7.36
#